data_AF-A0AAU7DV45-F1
#
_entry.id   AF-A0AAU7DV45-F1
#
_cell.length_a   1.000
_cell.length_b   1.000
_cell.length_c   1.000
_cell.angle_alpha   90.00
_cell.angle_beta   90.00
_cell.angle_gamma   90.00
#
_symmetry.space_group_name_H-M   'P 1'
#
loop_
_entity.id
_entity.type
_entity.pdbx_description
1 polymer ?
#
loop_
_entity_poly.entity_id
_entity_poly.type
_entity_poly.pdbx_seq_one_letter_code
_entity_poly.pdbx_strand_id
1 'polypeptide(L)'
;MHNGFNPLVPRPIDLPTPIDLDPDADLSVLDDVKIFVPPTDRSQWPAWRAQITRWADQAKERIGYDGSMYDRQGSTWASSCFTVAQVWLWDELLYDTENNRFTPDKLLADASGRLGGFDGVVLWHAYPIIGIDDRNQWDYYRDVPGLKDLVDYFHDHGVKVFVDYNPWDTETARGGPDAEELAKTIAQFEADGIFLDTMQKADPEFVATLERARPGIALEGESKLPLTSVSSHALSWAQWFADSEIPGVLRAKWFERRHMQHHIRRWNRDHSQELQSAWINGVGVMVWEVVFSAWVGWNDRDAATLRRMLPVLRAFSHVLRDGQWTPLAPLADRAFDANIYASRFELDGITLWTAVNRGQALWTGAILNQESFSPETALAGSRYFDLASGQELQGFDSEVTIPAASTGGILQVAGGAPTPENLVEVLAQVAAVRWTDDASFQHRTAERLTASTPNVPVKDGGQGLDCATVTAPAGDHILTIGYRMRETGMYQGAPYVNEWKPLPPRLHDVRTMEISAHFAHAVKVQAQEVSNADFAEFLTDSGYQPNEPQRFLAHWDTNVASPHGFGAPVPGTLEQPVTYVNLADARAYAHWAGGRLPCEDEWQVAAQEALRPGATQQFVRRSPAVWNLTESEHSDGRSRFVMLKGGMEYQIGETEWYFDGGVREPEFSAKFLLPGFGLARSANIGFRCAWDDQPFQGVNK
;
A
#
# COMPACT_ATOMS: atom_id res chain seq x y z
N MET A 1 -26.15 19.84 -3.95
CA MET A 1 -25.48 21.02 -3.36
C MET A 1 -24.11 20.58 -2.91
N HIS A 2 -23.06 20.93 -3.64
CA HIS A 2 -21.69 20.65 -3.23
C HIS A 2 -21.36 21.56 -2.04
N ASN A 3 -21.36 21.01 -0.82
CA ASN A 3 -20.64 21.63 0.29
C ASN A 3 -19.21 21.86 -0.20
N GLY A 4 -18.67 23.08 0.00
CA GLY A 4 -17.38 23.57 -0.51
C GLY A 4 -16.12 22.81 -0.05
N PHE A 5 -16.12 21.48 -0.18
CA PHE A 5 -14.97 20.61 0.02
C PHE A 5 -14.09 20.66 -1.23
N ASN A 6 -12.93 21.30 -1.11
CA ASN A 6 -11.88 21.22 -2.10
C ASN A 6 -10.97 20.03 -1.72
N PRO A 7 -10.94 18.93 -2.51
CA PRO A 7 -10.17 17.74 -2.16
C PRO A 7 -8.66 17.98 -2.23
N LEU A 8 -8.18 19.13 -2.72
CA LEU A 8 -6.77 19.48 -2.82
C LEU A 8 -6.22 20.17 -1.56
N VAL A 9 -7.07 20.57 -0.62
CA VAL A 9 -6.65 21.26 0.61
C VAL A 9 -6.98 20.43 1.86
N PRO A 10 -6.19 20.58 2.94
CA PRO A 10 -6.48 19.95 4.21
C PRO A 10 -7.88 20.30 4.74
N ARG A 11 -8.55 19.31 5.34
CA ARG A 11 -9.79 19.56 6.09
C ARG A 11 -9.48 20.24 7.41
N PRO A 12 -10.44 20.94 8.04
CA PRO A 12 -10.26 21.51 9.37
C PRO A 12 -9.74 20.51 10.42
N ILE A 13 -10.18 19.24 10.36
CA ILE A 13 -9.72 18.17 11.27
C ILE A 13 -8.29 17.65 10.96
N ASP A 14 -7.75 18.00 9.80
CA ASP A 14 -6.41 17.64 9.38
C ASP A 14 -5.41 18.76 9.63
N LEU A 15 -5.89 19.97 9.95
CA LEU A 15 -5.06 21.12 10.27
C LEU A 15 -4.38 20.96 11.64
N PRO A 16 -3.19 21.55 11.79
CA PRO A 16 -2.48 21.54 13.06
C PRO A 16 -3.16 22.55 14.02
N THR A 17 -2.96 22.38 15.34
CA THR A 17 -3.69 23.14 16.36
C THR A 17 -2.79 24.16 17.07
N PRO A 18 -3.14 25.46 17.08
CA PRO A 18 -2.46 26.47 17.88
C PRO A 18 -2.72 26.25 19.37
N ILE A 19 -1.76 26.66 20.19
CA ILE A 19 -1.81 26.48 21.65
C ILE A 19 -2.07 27.82 22.32
N ASP A 20 -3.00 27.81 23.28
CA ASP A 20 -3.19 28.94 24.17
C ASP A 20 -2.00 29.06 25.13
N LEU A 21 -1.35 30.22 25.10
CA LEU A 21 -0.16 30.50 25.90
C LEU A 21 -0.49 31.02 27.30
N ASP A 22 -1.77 31.26 27.62
CA ASP A 22 -2.19 31.60 28.98
C ASP A 22 -1.73 30.51 29.98
N PRO A 23 -0.93 30.84 31.01
CA PRO A 23 -0.46 29.87 32.00
C PRO A 23 -1.56 29.08 32.70
N ASP A 24 -2.80 29.57 32.70
CA ASP A 24 -3.96 28.93 33.32
C ASP A 24 -4.92 28.30 32.30
N ALA A 25 -4.57 28.28 31.01
CA ALA A 25 -5.39 27.66 29.97
C ALA A 25 -5.71 26.19 30.29
N ASP A 26 -6.94 25.77 30.00
CA ASP A 26 -7.34 24.35 30.03
C ASP A 26 -6.72 23.62 28.83
N LEU A 27 -5.71 22.79 29.10
CA LEU A 27 -5.00 22.05 28.07
C LEU A 27 -5.66 20.69 27.75
N SER A 28 -6.75 20.30 28.42
CA SER A 28 -7.43 19.02 28.11
C SER A 28 -7.98 18.96 26.68
N VAL A 29 -8.28 20.13 26.10
CA VAL A 29 -8.65 20.27 24.68
C VAL A 29 -7.56 19.81 23.71
N LEU A 30 -6.31 19.69 24.18
CA LEU A 30 -5.17 19.25 23.39
C LEU A 30 -5.04 17.72 23.30
N ASP A 31 -5.85 16.95 24.06
CA ASP A 31 -5.81 15.48 24.06
C ASP A 31 -6.10 14.88 22.68
N ASP A 32 -6.85 15.63 21.87
CA ASP A 32 -7.26 15.27 20.53
C ASP A 32 -6.45 15.90 19.39
N VAL A 33 -5.34 16.59 19.71
CA VAL A 33 -4.50 17.24 18.70
C VAL A 33 -3.67 16.23 17.91
N LYS A 34 -3.42 16.54 16.63
CA LYS A 34 -2.47 15.83 15.78
C LYS A 34 -1.08 16.43 15.91
N ILE A 35 -0.97 17.71 15.58
CA ILE A 35 0.26 18.50 15.56
C ILE A 35 0.04 19.79 16.36
N PHE A 36 0.95 20.08 17.27
CA PHE A 36 1.05 21.34 17.99
C PHE A 36 1.72 22.41 17.13
N VAL A 37 1.02 23.52 16.88
CA VAL A 37 1.54 24.64 16.11
C VAL A 37 2.28 25.61 17.04
N PRO A 38 3.54 25.98 16.73
CA PRO A 38 4.24 27.04 17.44
C PRO A 38 3.72 28.43 17.05
N PRO A 39 3.84 29.43 17.94
CA PRO A 39 3.60 30.82 17.54
C PRO A 39 4.64 31.29 16.52
N THR A 40 4.25 32.23 15.67
CA THR A 40 5.15 32.82 14.65
C THR A 40 6.25 33.69 15.28
N ASP A 41 5.97 34.30 16.43
CA ASP A 41 6.97 35.02 17.21
C ASP A 41 7.85 34.05 18.00
N ARG A 42 9.11 33.92 17.58
CA ARG A 42 10.12 33.06 18.20
C ARG A 42 10.35 33.35 19.68
N SER A 43 10.12 34.58 20.14
CA SER A 43 10.29 34.93 21.55
C SER A 43 9.30 34.21 22.46
N GLN A 44 8.20 33.71 21.89
CA GLN A 44 7.16 32.97 22.60
C GLN A 44 7.42 31.45 22.62
N TRP A 45 8.39 30.93 21.86
CA TRP A 45 8.69 29.50 21.81
C TRP A 45 9.03 28.86 23.17
N PRO A 46 9.77 29.52 24.07
CA PRO A 46 9.98 28.98 25.42
C PRO A 46 8.67 28.78 26.20
N ALA A 47 7.73 29.75 26.13
CA ALA A 47 6.43 29.64 26.78
C ALA A 47 5.57 28.55 26.13
N TRP A 48 5.58 28.47 24.80
CA TRP A 48 4.90 27.41 24.06
C TRP A 48 5.42 26.01 24.41
N ARG A 49 6.75 25.82 24.47
CA ARG A 49 7.37 24.57 24.94
C ARG A 49 6.92 24.22 26.36
N ALA A 50 6.90 25.20 27.26
CA ALA A 50 6.42 24.98 28.62
C ALA A 50 4.94 24.51 28.65
N GLN A 51 4.09 25.04 27.77
CA GLN A 51 2.69 24.64 27.67
C GLN A 51 2.53 23.19 27.17
N ILE A 52 3.24 22.77 26.12
CA ILE A 52 3.15 21.37 25.66
C ILE A 52 3.74 20.39 26.69
N THR A 53 4.76 20.78 27.45
CA THR A 53 5.26 19.98 28.58
C THR A 53 4.19 19.85 29.67
N ARG A 54 3.60 20.99 30.08
CA ARG A 54 2.51 21.02 31.08
C ARG A 54 1.34 20.15 30.65
N TRP A 55 0.94 20.22 29.37
CA TRP A 55 -0.08 19.34 28.81
C TRP A 55 0.32 17.86 28.96
N ALA A 56 1.53 17.48 28.55
CA ALA A 56 1.98 16.10 28.58
C ALA A 56 1.98 15.52 30.01
N ASP A 57 2.47 16.27 30.98
CA ASP A 57 2.49 15.86 32.39
C ASP A 57 1.07 15.67 32.94
N GLN A 58 0.19 16.66 32.73
CA GLN A 58 -1.21 16.56 33.13
C GLN A 58 -1.96 15.44 32.39
N ALA A 59 -1.65 15.19 31.12
CA ALA A 59 -2.24 14.14 30.32
C ALA A 59 -1.86 12.74 30.86
N LYS A 60 -0.61 12.55 31.29
CA LYS A 60 -0.14 11.31 31.93
C LYS A 60 -0.90 11.05 33.22
N GLU A 61 -1.09 12.07 34.04
CA GLU A 61 -1.91 11.98 35.26
C GLU A 61 -3.37 11.67 34.96
N ARG A 62 -3.99 12.36 33.99
CA ARG A 62 -5.39 12.18 33.59
C ARG A 62 -5.70 10.75 33.17
N ILE A 63 -4.81 10.11 32.40
CA ILE A 63 -5.04 8.76 31.88
C ILE A 63 -4.40 7.65 32.72
N GLY A 64 -3.71 7.99 33.81
CA GLY A 64 -2.98 7.04 34.64
C GLY A 64 -1.87 6.32 33.86
N TYR A 65 -1.10 7.06 33.06
CA TYR A 65 -0.07 6.49 32.19
C TYR A 65 1.13 5.95 32.99
N ASP A 66 1.53 4.70 32.73
CA ASP A 66 2.66 4.04 33.41
C ASP A 66 3.81 3.65 32.47
N GLY A 67 3.63 3.74 31.16
CA GLY A 67 4.64 3.43 30.15
C GLY A 67 5.02 1.96 30.00
N SER A 68 4.45 1.05 30.80
CA SER A 68 4.86 -0.36 30.89
C SER A 68 4.77 -1.13 29.57
N MET A 69 3.88 -0.71 28.68
CA MET A 69 3.69 -1.29 27.35
C MET A 69 4.93 -1.16 26.47
N TYR A 70 5.66 -0.05 26.55
CA TYR A 70 6.85 0.23 25.74
C TYR A 70 8.11 -0.47 26.25
N ASP A 71 8.08 -0.99 27.48
CA ASP A 71 9.18 -1.75 28.09
C ASP A 71 9.05 -3.26 27.87
N ARG A 72 7.98 -3.71 27.20
CA ARG A 72 7.79 -5.13 26.87
C ARG A 72 8.80 -5.56 25.81
N GLN A 73 9.54 -6.62 26.09
CA GLN A 73 10.57 -7.13 25.19
C GLN A 73 10.08 -7.31 23.74
N GLY A 74 8.87 -7.85 23.56
CA GLY A 74 8.26 -8.10 22.24
C GLY A 74 7.94 -6.85 21.41
N SER A 75 7.81 -5.67 22.01
CA SER A 75 7.43 -4.41 21.35
C SER A 75 8.57 -3.39 21.26
N THR A 76 9.71 -3.63 21.92
CA THR A 76 10.84 -2.66 21.99
C THR A 76 11.36 -2.21 20.62
N TRP A 77 11.35 -3.11 19.63
CA TRP A 77 11.75 -2.82 18.25
C TRP A 77 10.89 -1.74 17.58
N ALA A 78 9.62 -1.57 18.01
CA ALA A 78 8.69 -0.61 17.44
C ALA A 78 9.23 0.82 17.55
N SER A 79 9.92 1.14 18.65
CA SER A 79 10.52 2.45 18.89
C SER A 79 11.67 2.82 17.94
N SER A 80 12.18 1.85 17.18
CA SER A 80 13.22 2.01 16.16
C SER A 80 12.77 1.61 14.75
N CYS A 81 11.48 1.39 14.54
CA CYS A 81 10.90 1.05 13.24
C CYS A 81 10.61 2.35 12.46
N PHE A 82 11.60 2.98 11.85
CA PHE A 82 11.43 4.28 11.18
C PHE A 82 10.83 4.19 9.78
N THR A 83 10.83 3.01 9.18
CA THR A 83 10.34 2.80 7.81
C THR A 83 9.56 1.51 7.70
N VAL A 84 8.27 1.65 7.38
CA VAL A 84 7.38 0.53 7.09
C VAL A 84 6.89 0.67 5.65
N ALA A 85 6.89 -0.41 4.88
CA ALA A 85 6.31 -0.41 3.54
C ALA A 85 4.97 -1.14 3.53
N GLN A 86 3.94 -0.54 2.93
CA GLN A 86 2.69 -1.25 2.62
C GLN A 86 2.81 -1.87 1.24
N VAL A 87 2.77 -3.20 1.18
CA VAL A 87 3.09 -3.98 -0.02
C VAL A 87 1.93 -4.89 -0.35
N TRP A 88 1.43 -4.78 -1.58
CA TRP A 88 0.50 -5.75 -2.14
C TRP A 88 1.22 -7.09 -2.32
N LEU A 89 0.66 -8.20 -1.82
CA LEU A 89 1.27 -9.53 -1.94
C LEU A 89 1.65 -9.89 -3.38
N TRP A 90 0.88 -9.39 -4.36
CA TRP A 90 1.06 -9.68 -5.78
C TRP A 90 1.69 -8.50 -6.54
N ASP A 91 2.39 -7.62 -5.82
CA ASP A 91 3.27 -6.64 -6.46
C ASP A 91 4.34 -7.39 -7.27
N GLU A 92 4.53 -7.05 -8.55
CA GLU A 92 5.48 -7.75 -9.44
C GLU A 92 6.95 -7.61 -8.99
N LEU A 93 7.26 -6.71 -8.05
CA LEU A 93 8.56 -6.70 -7.38
C LEU A 93 8.70 -7.77 -6.31
N LEU A 94 7.60 -8.11 -5.62
CA LEU A 94 7.54 -9.12 -4.56
C LEU A 94 7.17 -10.52 -5.10
N TYR A 95 6.42 -10.59 -6.20
CA TYR A 95 5.90 -11.84 -6.77
C TYR A 95 6.22 -11.97 -8.26
N ASP A 96 6.91 -13.06 -8.60
CA ASP A 96 7.22 -13.44 -9.98
C ASP A 96 6.09 -14.29 -10.55
N THR A 97 5.27 -13.67 -11.41
CA THR A 97 4.11 -14.33 -12.02
C THR A 97 4.50 -15.43 -13.01
N GLU A 98 5.65 -15.31 -13.68
CA GLU A 98 6.09 -16.30 -14.66
C GLU A 98 6.53 -17.60 -13.97
N ASN A 99 7.23 -17.47 -12.85
CA ASN A 99 7.80 -18.59 -12.10
C ASN A 99 6.96 -19.04 -10.89
N ASN A 100 5.83 -18.37 -10.62
CA ASN A 100 4.97 -18.57 -9.46
C ASN A 100 5.75 -18.67 -8.15
N ARG A 101 6.46 -17.60 -7.78
CA ARG A 101 7.21 -17.56 -6.53
C ARG A 101 7.37 -16.14 -6.01
N PHE A 102 7.50 -16.01 -4.69
CA PHE A 102 7.94 -14.76 -4.09
C PHE A 102 9.41 -14.47 -4.40
N THR A 103 9.73 -13.19 -4.54
CA THR A 103 11.08 -12.64 -4.75
C THR A 103 11.37 -11.51 -3.75
N PRO A 104 11.35 -11.79 -2.44
CA PRO A 104 11.60 -10.77 -1.42
C PRO A 104 13.02 -10.17 -1.50
N ASP A 105 13.98 -10.91 -2.07
CA ASP A 105 15.31 -10.42 -2.40
C ASP A 105 15.28 -9.21 -3.34
N LYS A 106 14.43 -9.26 -4.38
CA LYS A 106 14.25 -8.14 -5.31
C LYS A 106 13.62 -6.93 -4.62
N LEU A 107 12.60 -7.16 -3.78
CA LEU A 107 11.95 -6.10 -3.02
C LEU A 107 12.93 -5.40 -2.07
N LEU A 108 13.70 -6.16 -1.28
CA LEU A 108 14.66 -5.59 -0.34
C LEU A 108 15.85 -4.92 -1.04
N ALA A 109 16.31 -5.47 -2.17
CA ALA A 109 17.39 -4.85 -2.96
C ALA A 109 16.95 -3.49 -3.54
N ASP A 110 15.74 -3.42 -4.09
CA ASP A 110 15.15 -2.19 -4.61
C ASP A 110 14.95 -1.15 -3.48
N ALA A 111 14.39 -1.57 -2.34
CA ALA A 111 14.23 -0.72 -1.16
C ALA A 111 15.57 -0.20 -0.63
N SER A 112 16.58 -1.06 -0.51
CA SER A 112 17.92 -0.67 -0.07
C SER A 112 18.58 0.30 -1.06
N GLY A 113 18.37 0.10 -2.36
CA GLY A 113 18.94 0.92 -3.42
C GLY A 113 18.33 2.32 -3.51
N ARG A 114 17.00 2.43 -3.41
CA ARG A 114 16.29 3.70 -3.60
C ARG A 114 15.93 4.42 -2.30
N LEU A 115 15.46 3.68 -1.29
CA LEU A 115 14.79 4.23 -0.12
C LEU A 115 15.60 4.10 1.17
N GLY A 116 16.66 3.30 1.17
CA GLY A 116 17.48 3.03 2.36
C GLY A 116 17.04 1.81 3.17
N GLY A 117 16.18 0.96 2.61
CA GLY A 117 15.71 -0.29 3.20
C GLY A 117 14.56 -0.11 4.20
N PHE A 118 13.84 -1.19 4.47
CA PHE A 118 12.67 -1.20 5.36
C PHE A 118 13.01 -1.77 6.73
N ASP A 119 12.38 -1.22 7.78
CA ASP A 119 12.38 -1.83 9.12
C ASP A 119 11.17 -2.77 9.29
N GLY A 120 10.11 -2.55 8.53
CA GLY A 120 8.95 -3.44 8.48
C GLY A 120 8.20 -3.42 7.15
N VAL A 121 7.38 -4.45 6.93
CA VAL A 121 6.49 -4.58 5.77
C VAL A 121 5.09 -4.99 6.21
N VAL A 122 4.07 -4.30 5.70
CA VAL A 122 2.66 -4.69 5.81
C VAL A 122 2.32 -5.51 4.58
N LEU A 123 1.92 -6.77 4.78
CA LEU A 123 1.51 -7.67 3.71
C LEU A 123 0.03 -7.45 3.42
N TRP A 124 -0.32 -6.58 2.48
CA TRP A 124 -1.71 -6.33 2.06
C TRP A 124 -2.22 -7.44 1.13
N HIS A 125 -3.42 -7.96 1.37
CA HIS A 125 -3.80 -9.31 0.89
C HIS A 125 -5.16 -9.39 0.16
N ALA A 126 -6.24 -8.80 0.68
CA ALA A 126 -7.61 -9.09 0.22
C ALA A 126 -8.31 -7.93 -0.53
N TYR A 127 -8.31 -6.70 0.00
CA TYR A 127 -8.88 -5.55 -0.72
C TYR A 127 -7.97 -5.16 -1.89
N PRO A 128 -8.50 -4.89 -3.10
CA PRO A 128 -9.89 -4.62 -3.46
C PRO A 128 -10.63 -5.80 -4.11
N ILE A 129 -10.11 -7.03 -4.01
CA ILE A 129 -10.69 -8.21 -4.67
C ILE A 129 -11.59 -9.05 -3.77
N ILE A 130 -11.55 -8.85 -2.45
CA ILE A 130 -12.42 -9.52 -1.49
C ILE A 130 -13.90 -9.33 -1.86
N GLY A 131 -14.67 -10.41 -1.76
CA GLY A 131 -16.06 -10.48 -2.22
C GLY A 131 -16.24 -10.96 -3.66
N ILE A 132 -15.16 -11.24 -4.41
CA ILE A 132 -15.23 -11.96 -5.69
C ILE A 132 -15.72 -13.41 -5.54
N ASP A 133 -15.52 -14.00 -4.36
CA ASP A 133 -16.04 -15.29 -3.92
C ASP A 133 -16.23 -15.29 -2.40
N ASP A 134 -16.50 -16.45 -1.83
CA ASP A 134 -16.85 -16.65 -0.43
C ASP A 134 -15.68 -16.58 0.55
N ARG A 135 -14.43 -16.42 0.07
CA ARG A 135 -13.24 -16.25 0.91
C ARG A 135 -13.34 -14.97 1.74
N ASN A 136 -13.02 -15.09 3.02
CA ASN A 136 -12.85 -13.95 3.92
C ASN A 136 -11.38 -13.46 3.95
N GLN A 137 -11.13 -12.35 4.64
CA GLN A 137 -9.77 -11.80 4.78
C GLN A 137 -8.73 -12.82 5.28
N TRP A 138 -9.12 -13.74 6.17
CA TRP A 138 -8.21 -14.77 6.69
C TRP A 138 -7.81 -15.79 5.64
N ASP A 139 -8.73 -16.19 4.77
CA ASP A 139 -8.47 -17.14 3.70
C ASP A 139 -7.50 -16.56 2.66
N TYR A 140 -7.53 -15.24 2.44
CA TYR A 140 -6.55 -14.54 1.60
C TYR A 140 -5.12 -14.51 2.17
N TYR A 141 -4.90 -14.91 3.43
CA TYR A 141 -3.57 -15.27 3.94
C TYR A 141 -3.36 -16.79 3.99
N ARG A 142 -4.33 -17.54 4.51
CA ARG A 142 -4.22 -18.98 4.78
C ARG A 142 -3.97 -19.78 3.50
N ASP A 143 -4.60 -19.37 2.41
CA ASP A 143 -4.48 -20.04 1.12
C ASP A 143 -3.23 -19.61 0.35
N VAL A 144 -2.35 -18.75 0.86
CA VAL A 144 -1.13 -18.33 0.14
C VAL A 144 0.01 -19.33 0.40
N PRO A 145 0.45 -20.12 -0.60
CA PRO A 145 1.58 -21.02 -0.42
C PRO A 145 2.87 -20.26 -0.13
N GLY A 146 3.71 -20.81 0.74
CA GLY A 146 5.03 -20.23 1.04
C GLY A 146 4.96 -18.89 1.79
N LEU A 147 3.79 -18.45 2.26
CA LEU A 147 3.67 -17.18 3.00
C LEU A 147 4.53 -17.20 4.28
N LYS A 148 4.59 -18.33 4.99
CA LYS A 148 5.48 -18.47 6.15
C LYS A 148 6.96 -18.32 5.77
N ASP A 149 7.39 -18.96 4.68
CA ASP A 149 8.76 -18.84 4.18
C ASP A 149 9.11 -17.40 3.75
N LEU A 150 8.13 -16.67 3.20
CA LEU A 150 8.26 -15.25 2.91
C LEU A 150 8.48 -14.42 4.19
N VAL A 151 7.70 -14.68 5.25
CA VAL A 151 7.87 -14.01 6.54
C VAL A 151 9.23 -14.33 7.15
N ASP A 152 9.65 -15.59 7.11
CA ASP A 152 10.95 -16.03 7.61
C ASP A 152 12.10 -15.34 6.86
N TYR A 153 11.98 -15.19 5.55
CA TYR A 153 12.95 -14.43 4.77
C TYR A 153 13.06 -12.98 5.25
N PHE A 154 11.94 -12.29 5.52
CA PHE A 154 11.99 -10.93 6.05
C PHE A 154 12.64 -10.88 7.43
N HIS A 155 12.30 -11.81 8.32
CA HIS A 155 12.90 -11.91 9.65
C HIS A 155 14.41 -12.15 9.61
N ASP A 156 14.88 -13.04 8.73
CA ASP A 156 16.31 -13.32 8.52
C ASP A 156 17.09 -12.08 8.03
N HIS A 157 16.40 -11.11 7.44
CA HIS A 157 16.97 -9.83 6.99
C HIS A 157 16.66 -8.68 7.95
N GLY A 158 16.16 -8.96 9.15
CA GLY A 158 15.87 -7.96 10.18
C GLY A 158 14.63 -7.10 9.92
N VAL A 159 13.79 -7.48 8.96
CA VAL A 159 12.57 -6.77 8.58
C VAL A 159 11.38 -7.36 9.32
N LYS A 160 10.61 -6.50 10.00
CA LYS A 160 9.41 -6.89 10.74
C LYS A 160 8.22 -7.09 9.82
N VAL A 161 7.33 -8.01 10.16
CA VAL A 161 6.17 -8.32 9.32
C VAL A 161 4.86 -7.97 10.03
N PHE A 162 4.02 -7.25 9.31
CA PHE A 162 2.68 -6.89 9.73
C PHE A 162 1.65 -7.59 8.85
N VAL A 163 0.61 -8.11 9.50
CA VAL A 163 -0.63 -8.53 8.82
C VAL A 163 -1.67 -7.44 8.93
N ASP A 164 -2.54 -7.35 7.94
CA ASP A 164 -3.64 -6.41 7.88
C ASP A 164 -4.89 -6.98 8.56
N TYR A 165 -5.70 -6.10 9.13
CA TYR A 165 -7.03 -6.42 9.64
C TYR A 165 -8.04 -5.42 9.08
N ASN A 166 -9.02 -5.93 8.32
CA ASN A 166 -10.10 -5.14 7.74
C ASN A 166 -11.37 -5.29 8.59
N PRO A 167 -11.68 -4.35 9.50
CA PRO A 167 -12.84 -4.46 10.40
C PRO A 167 -14.19 -4.27 9.70
N TRP A 168 -14.18 -3.73 8.48
CA TRP A 168 -15.37 -3.58 7.65
C TRP A 168 -15.79 -4.89 6.97
N ASP A 169 -14.89 -5.88 6.91
CA ASP A 169 -15.20 -7.21 6.39
C ASP A 169 -16.02 -8.01 7.41
N THR A 170 -17.34 -7.83 7.32
CA THR A 170 -18.34 -8.37 8.24
C THR A 170 -19.34 -9.30 7.56
N GLU A 171 -19.31 -9.39 6.23
CA GLU A 171 -20.32 -10.08 5.41
C GLU A 171 -19.75 -11.26 4.61
N THR A 172 -18.43 -11.41 4.51
CA THR A 172 -17.83 -12.65 4.00
C THR A 172 -18.00 -13.81 4.98
N ALA A 173 -17.66 -15.03 4.57
CA ALA A 173 -17.80 -16.23 5.39
C ALA A 173 -17.05 -16.09 6.73
N ARG A 174 -17.69 -16.44 7.85
CA ARG A 174 -17.13 -16.24 9.20
C ARG A 174 -16.75 -17.57 9.84
N GLY A 175 -15.49 -17.74 10.21
CA GLY A 175 -15.02 -18.90 10.99
C GLY A 175 -15.23 -18.75 12.51
N GLY A 176 -15.09 -17.53 13.02
CA GLY A 176 -15.21 -17.20 14.45
C GLY A 176 -15.15 -15.70 14.69
N PRO A 177 -15.00 -15.26 15.96
CA PRO A 177 -14.73 -13.87 16.30
C PRO A 177 -13.41 -13.38 15.69
N ASP A 178 -13.36 -12.14 15.18
CA ASP A 178 -12.17 -11.62 14.47
C ASP A 178 -10.91 -11.61 15.32
N ALA A 179 -11.03 -11.30 16.61
CA ALA A 179 -9.88 -11.32 17.52
C ALA A 179 -9.23 -12.71 17.60
N GLU A 180 -10.03 -13.78 17.52
CA GLU A 180 -9.53 -15.16 17.58
C GLU A 180 -8.95 -15.60 16.24
N GLU A 181 -9.57 -15.23 15.11
CA GLU A 181 -9.04 -15.54 13.78
C GLU A 181 -7.73 -14.77 13.51
N LEU A 182 -7.66 -13.50 13.89
CA LEU A 182 -6.43 -12.70 13.79
C LEU A 182 -5.33 -13.26 14.70
N ALA A 183 -5.67 -13.68 15.93
CA ALA A 183 -4.74 -14.36 16.82
C ALA A 183 -4.17 -15.66 16.20
N LYS A 184 -4.99 -16.44 15.49
CA LYS A 184 -4.51 -17.63 14.76
C LYS A 184 -3.58 -17.24 13.62
N THR A 185 -3.93 -16.21 12.85
CA THR A 185 -3.10 -15.69 11.75
C THR A 185 -1.74 -15.21 12.26
N ILE A 186 -1.70 -14.44 13.35
CA ILE A 186 -0.46 -14.01 14.01
C ILE A 186 0.39 -15.21 14.41
N ALA A 187 -0.20 -16.20 15.08
CA ALA A 187 0.54 -17.37 15.54
C ALA A 187 1.03 -18.24 14.38
N GLN A 188 0.25 -18.36 13.31
CA GLN A 188 0.58 -19.17 12.14
C GLN A 188 1.76 -18.58 11.35
N PHE A 189 1.77 -17.26 11.15
CA PHE A 189 2.78 -16.58 10.34
C PHE A 189 3.86 -15.89 11.15
N GLU A 190 3.77 -15.93 12.48
CA GLU A 190 4.69 -15.25 13.40
C GLU A 190 4.81 -13.73 13.15
N ALA A 191 3.71 -13.09 12.75
CA ALA A 191 3.65 -11.64 12.50
C ALA A 191 4.08 -10.84 13.74
N ASP A 192 4.86 -9.77 13.55
CA ASP A 192 5.36 -8.88 14.60
C ASP A 192 4.37 -7.78 14.96
N GLY A 193 3.51 -7.40 14.00
CA GLY A 193 2.52 -6.37 14.21
C GLY A 193 1.26 -6.55 13.38
N ILE A 194 0.29 -5.68 13.65
CA ILE A 194 -0.99 -5.63 12.97
C ILE A 194 -1.19 -4.21 12.46
N PHE A 195 -1.47 -4.11 11.17
CA PHE A 195 -1.95 -2.89 10.55
C PHE A 195 -3.48 -2.86 10.68
N LEU A 196 -4.00 -1.84 11.38
CA LEU A 196 -5.44 -1.71 11.66
C LEU A 196 -6.10 -0.78 10.64
N ASP A 197 -6.66 -1.35 9.57
CA ASP A 197 -7.34 -0.60 8.52
C ASP A 197 -8.61 0.07 9.05
N THR A 198 -8.82 1.36 8.75
CA THR A 198 -9.97 2.18 9.18
C THR A 198 -10.16 2.33 10.69
N MET A 199 -9.23 1.83 11.51
CA MET A 199 -9.32 1.80 12.98
C MET A 199 -8.19 2.58 13.62
N GLN A 200 -8.55 3.58 14.42
CA GLN A 200 -7.56 4.35 15.19
C GLN A 200 -6.96 3.56 16.36
N LYS A 201 -7.67 2.54 16.84
CA LYS A 201 -7.33 1.69 17.99
C LYS A 201 -8.12 0.39 17.97
N ALA A 202 -7.58 -0.63 18.63
CA ALA A 202 -8.31 -1.81 19.07
C ALA A 202 -8.81 -1.66 20.51
N ASP A 203 -9.96 -2.27 20.82
CA ASP A 203 -10.54 -2.28 22.16
C ASP A 203 -9.80 -3.25 23.11
N PRO A 204 -9.88 -3.07 24.45
CA PRO A 204 -9.04 -3.82 25.40
C PRO A 204 -9.15 -5.34 25.32
N GLU A 205 -10.35 -5.89 25.08
CA GLU A 205 -10.56 -7.34 24.95
C GLU A 205 -9.90 -7.89 23.66
N PHE A 206 -9.96 -7.11 22.58
CA PHE A 206 -9.30 -7.42 21.33
C PHE A 206 -7.78 -7.46 21.55
N VAL A 207 -7.21 -6.40 22.13
CA VAL A 207 -5.77 -6.33 22.48
C VAL A 207 -5.36 -7.51 23.36
N ALA A 208 -6.11 -7.82 24.42
CA ALA A 208 -5.79 -8.92 25.33
C ALA A 208 -5.78 -10.28 24.62
N THR A 209 -6.62 -10.47 23.60
CA THR A 209 -6.63 -11.70 22.80
C THR A 209 -5.38 -11.82 21.93
N LEU A 210 -4.96 -10.73 21.30
CA LEU A 210 -3.76 -10.71 20.46
C LEU A 210 -2.48 -10.86 21.28
N GLU A 211 -2.41 -10.22 22.45
CA GLU A 211 -1.29 -10.37 23.39
C GLU A 211 -1.11 -11.80 23.91
N ARG A 212 -2.19 -12.58 24.01
CA ARG A 212 -2.10 -14.02 24.32
C ARG A 212 -1.50 -14.82 23.16
N ALA A 213 -1.70 -14.40 21.92
CA ALA A 213 -1.12 -15.04 20.74
C ALA A 213 0.37 -14.68 20.58
N ARG A 214 0.72 -13.41 20.77
CA ARG A 214 2.10 -12.92 20.75
C ARG A 214 2.29 -11.79 21.77
N PRO A 215 2.94 -12.05 22.92
CA PRO A 215 3.22 -11.01 23.90
C PRO A 215 4.05 -9.86 23.31
N GLY A 216 3.57 -8.63 23.46
CA GLY A 216 4.18 -7.44 22.89
C GLY A 216 3.94 -7.24 21.39
N ILE A 217 2.89 -7.86 20.82
CA ILE A 217 2.44 -7.59 19.45
C ILE A 217 2.26 -6.08 19.22
N ALA A 218 2.82 -5.54 18.14
CA ALA A 218 2.67 -4.14 17.81
C ALA A 218 1.34 -3.88 17.10
N LEU A 219 0.61 -2.84 17.50
CA LEU A 219 -0.64 -2.43 16.87
C LEU A 219 -0.44 -1.06 16.25
N GLU A 220 -0.65 -0.96 14.94
CA GLU A 220 -0.47 0.27 14.16
C GLU A 220 -1.83 0.80 13.71
N GLY A 221 -2.39 1.71 14.52
CA GLY A 221 -3.70 2.33 14.29
C GLY A 221 -3.68 3.48 13.27
N GLU A 222 -4.78 3.65 12.55
CA GLU A 222 -4.96 4.68 11.53
C GLU A 222 -5.15 6.10 12.08
N SER A 223 -4.55 7.06 11.40
CA SER A 223 -4.69 8.50 11.62
C SER A 223 -4.13 8.95 12.97
N LYS A 224 -5.00 9.34 13.91
CA LYS A 224 -4.60 9.88 15.22
C LYS A 224 -4.95 8.84 16.29
N LEU A 225 -3.94 8.24 16.89
CA LEU A 225 -4.10 7.36 18.04
C LEU A 225 -4.77 8.13 19.20
N PRO A 226 -5.92 7.69 19.73
CA PRO A 226 -6.53 8.33 20.90
C PRO A 226 -5.58 8.31 22.10
N LEU A 227 -5.54 9.39 22.88
CA LEU A 227 -4.60 9.52 24.00
C LEU A 227 -4.67 8.33 24.97
N THR A 228 -5.88 7.84 25.28
CA THR A 228 -6.08 6.70 26.18
C THR A 228 -5.57 5.36 25.63
N SER A 229 -5.28 5.27 24.33
CA SER A 229 -4.81 4.05 23.67
C SER A 229 -3.29 3.97 23.52
N VAL A 230 -2.57 5.03 23.89
CA VAL A 230 -1.09 5.04 23.88
C VAL A 230 -0.50 3.97 24.78
N SER A 231 -1.22 3.54 25.82
CA SER A 231 -0.82 2.47 26.75
C SER A 231 -1.01 1.06 26.19
N SER A 232 -1.58 0.90 24.99
CA SER A 232 -1.81 -0.40 24.35
C SER A 232 -1.35 -0.47 22.89
N HIS A 233 -0.96 0.65 22.29
CA HIS A 233 -0.52 0.73 20.89
C HIS A 233 0.84 1.41 20.80
N ALA A 234 1.88 0.66 20.44
CA ALA A 234 3.25 1.18 20.31
C ALA A 234 3.45 1.97 19.00
N LEU A 235 2.57 1.73 18.03
CA LEU A 235 2.65 2.27 16.67
C LEU A 235 1.36 3.00 16.29
N SER A 236 1.47 3.92 15.35
CA SER A 236 0.33 4.50 14.63
C SER A 236 0.79 5.05 13.29
N TRP A 237 -0.12 5.28 12.36
CA TRP A 237 0.24 5.87 11.07
C TRP A 237 -0.57 7.14 10.80
N ALA A 238 0.15 8.23 10.56
CA ALA A 238 -0.37 9.59 10.46
C ALA A 238 -0.80 9.91 9.03
N GLN A 239 -1.94 9.33 8.61
CA GLN A 239 -2.50 9.61 7.30
C GLN A 239 -3.08 11.04 7.22
N TRP A 240 -2.56 11.83 6.28
CA TRP A 240 -3.04 13.19 5.97
C TRP A 240 -2.95 14.18 7.14
N PHE A 241 -1.79 14.27 7.78
CA PHE A 241 -1.55 15.30 8.79
C PHE A 241 -0.98 16.54 8.09
N ALA A 242 -1.72 17.66 8.13
CA ALA A 242 -1.19 18.92 7.63
C ALA A 242 -0.33 19.55 8.72
N ASP A 243 0.88 19.96 8.35
CA ASP A 243 1.76 20.73 9.21
C ASP A 243 1.60 22.23 8.93
N SER A 244 2.13 23.07 9.83
CA SER A 244 2.21 24.53 9.66
C SER A 244 3.46 24.95 8.90
N GLU A 245 3.58 26.24 8.54
CA GLU A 245 4.77 26.79 7.86
C GLU A 245 6.05 26.54 8.68
N ILE A 246 6.01 26.97 9.94
CA ILE A 246 6.97 26.55 10.97
C ILE A 246 6.61 25.11 11.37
N PRO A 247 7.53 24.15 11.31
CA PRO A 247 7.23 22.76 11.63
C PRO A 247 6.66 22.61 13.04
N GLY A 248 5.57 21.86 13.18
CA GLY A 248 4.94 21.58 14.46
C GLY A 248 5.49 20.34 15.16
N VAL A 249 4.98 20.12 16.37
CA VAL A 249 5.34 18.96 17.21
C VAL A 249 4.21 17.94 17.22
N LEU A 250 4.53 16.69 16.89
CA LEU A 250 3.56 15.59 16.91
C LEU A 250 3.14 15.27 18.35
N ARG A 251 1.83 15.29 18.61
CA ARG A 251 1.28 15.05 19.94
C ARG A 251 1.71 13.70 20.52
N ALA A 252 1.54 12.62 19.75
CA ALA A 252 1.82 11.27 20.22
C ALA A 252 3.29 11.09 20.61
N LYS A 253 4.19 11.64 19.79
CA LYS A 253 5.65 11.58 19.99
C LYS A 253 6.16 12.49 21.10
N TRP A 254 5.49 13.62 21.36
CA TRP A 254 5.78 14.47 22.52
C TRP A 254 5.31 13.83 23.82
N PHE A 255 4.13 13.22 23.80
CA PHE A 255 3.56 12.53 24.97
C PHE A 255 4.41 11.33 25.41
N GLU A 256 4.77 10.45 24.47
CA GLU A 256 5.59 9.26 24.71
C GLU A 256 6.67 9.14 23.63
N ARG A 257 7.93 9.33 24.03
CA ARG A 257 9.09 9.38 23.12
C ARG A 257 9.36 8.04 22.43
N ARG A 258 8.96 6.93 23.04
CA ARG A 258 9.10 5.57 22.50
C ARG A 258 8.03 5.23 21.46
N HIS A 259 6.93 5.99 21.41
CA HIS A 259 5.91 5.80 20.38
C HIS A 259 6.46 6.14 19.00
N MET A 260 6.22 5.25 18.04
CA MET A 260 6.62 5.46 16.67
C MET A 260 5.38 5.71 15.82
N GLN A 261 5.38 6.84 15.13
CA GLN A 261 4.30 7.23 14.23
C GLN A 261 4.84 7.32 12.81
N HIS A 262 4.18 6.67 11.85
CA HIS A 262 4.61 6.66 10.46
C HIS A 262 3.79 7.65 9.64
N HIS A 263 4.41 8.71 9.11
CA HIS A 263 3.73 9.63 8.20
C HIS A 263 3.48 9.03 6.82
N ILE A 264 2.31 9.31 6.23
CA ILE A 264 2.01 9.01 4.82
C ILE A 264 0.88 9.88 4.25
N ARG A 265 1.08 10.30 2.99
CA ARG A 265 0.09 10.97 2.15
C ARG A 265 -0.12 10.14 0.90
N ARG A 266 -1.26 9.47 0.84
CA ARG A 266 -1.66 8.68 -0.34
C ARG A 266 -1.85 9.56 -1.56
N TRP A 267 -1.57 8.99 -2.73
CA TRP A 267 -1.74 9.62 -4.04
C TRP A 267 -1.03 10.96 -4.19
N ASN A 268 -0.02 11.26 -3.38
CA ASN A 268 0.81 12.45 -3.54
C ASN A 268 2.09 12.14 -4.31
N ARG A 269 2.55 13.10 -5.11
CA ARG A 269 3.80 12.99 -5.86
C ARG A 269 4.99 13.62 -5.15
N ASP A 270 4.73 14.36 -4.06
CA ASP A 270 5.69 15.06 -3.24
C ASP A 270 5.49 14.69 -1.76
N HIS A 271 6.49 14.02 -1.19
CA HIS A 271 6.56 13.56 0.19
C HIS A 271 7.49 14.41 1.07
N SER A 272 8.01 15.54 0.55
CA SER A 272 8.96 16.39 1.28
C SER A 272 8.42 16.86 2.63
N GLN A 273 7.14 17.25 2.71
CA GLN A 273 6.54 17.74 3.94
C GLN A 273 6.49 16.65 5.03
N GLU A 274 6.21 15.41 4.62
CA GLU A 274 6.11 14.26 5.52
C GLU A 274 7.49 13.85 6.02
N LEU A 275 8.48 13.85 5.13
CA LEU A 275 9.88 13.59 5.45
C LEU A 275 10.44 14.65 6.40
N GLN A 276 10.14 15.92 6.16
CA GLN A 276 10.55 17.01 7.04
C GLN A 276 9.89 16.92 8.42
N SER A 277 8.59 16.65 8.47
CA SER A 277 7.87 16.49 9.74
C SER A 277 8.37 15.28 10.52
N ALA A 278 8.60 14.15 9.83
CA ALA A 278 9.17 12.95 10.42
C ALA A 278 10.57 13.19 10.99
N TRP A 279 11.44 13.86 10.22
CA TRP A 279 12.80 14.18 10.60
C TRP A 279 12.87 15.06 11.85
N ILE A 280 12.11 16.16 11.89
CA ILE A 280 12.19 17.11 13.01
C ILE A 280 11.55 16.57 14.31
N ASN A 281 10.63 15.60 14.19
CA ASN A 281 9.98 14.96 15.33
C ASN A 281 10.68 13.67 15.79
N GLY A 282 11.62 13.14 15.00
CA GLY A 282 12.28 11.86 15.27
C GLY A 282 11.32 10.68 15.15
N VAL A 283 10.44 10.69 14.14
CA VAL A 283 9.51 9.60 13.83
C VAL A 283 9.77 9.01 12.44
N GLY A 284 8.96 8.03 12.05
CA GLY A 284 9.12 7.29 10.82
C GLY A 284 8.19 7.75 9.69
N VAL A 285 8.30 7.06 8.57
CA VAL A 285 7.40 7.19 7.40
C VAL A 285 6.91 5.83 6.95
N MET A 286 5.71 5.82 6.39
CA MET A 286 5.19 4.67 5.68
C MET A 286 5.42 4.89 4.18
N VAL A 287 6.04 3.90 3.52
CA VAL A 287 6.25 3.88 2.08
C VAL A 287 5.11 3.10 1.44
N TRP A 288 4.35 3.74 0.54
CA TRP A 288 3.24 3.10 -0.15
C TRP A 288 3.23 3.47 -1.63
N GLU A 289 4.05 2.78 -2.42
CA GLU A 289 4.20 3.07 -3.86
C GLU A 289 3.09 2.43 -4.72
N VAL A 290 2.48 1.34 -4.28
CA VAL A 290 1.37 0.66 -4.97
C VAL A 290 0.09 0.82 -4.15
N VAL A 291 -0.59 1.95 -4.34
CA VAL A 291 -1.83 2.25 -3.61
C VAL A 291 -2.99 1.52 -4.26
N PHE A 292 -3.30 0.33 -3.73
CA PHE A 292 -4.36 -0.56 -4.24
C PHE A 292 -4.26 -0.76 -5.75
N SER A 293 -3.08 -1.11 -6.27
CA SER A 293 -2.73 -1.24 -7.71
C SER A 293 -2.58 0.04 -8.53
N ALA A 294 -2.79 1.21 -7.95
CA ALA A 294 -2.39 2.46 -8.59
C ALA A 294 -0.93 2.76 -8.21
N TRP A 295 -0.03 2.77 -9.20
CA TRP A 295 1.33 3.21 -8.96
C TRP A 295 1.39 4.71 -8.62
N VAL A 296 1.94 5.01 -7.45
CA VAL A 296 2.22 6.34 -6.92
C VAL A 296 3.63 6.34 -6.32
N GLY A 297 4.62 5.97 -7.15
CA GLY A 297 6.02 5.92 -6.73
C GLY A 297 6.58 7.26 -6.25
N TRP A 298 7.65 7.19 -5.48
CA TRP A 298 8.32 8.37 -4.95
C TRP A 298 9.28 8.95 -5.98
N ASN A 299 9.38 10.28 -6.03
CA ASN A 299 10.38 10.95 -6.87
C ASN A 299 11.80 10.78 -6.31
N ASP A 300 12.81 11.04 -7.14
CA ASP A 300 14.22 10.81 -6.80
C ASP A 300 14.68 11.67 -5.61
N ARG A 301 14.18 12.91 -5.48
CA ARG A 301 14.50 13.81 -4.35
C ARG A 301 14.01 13.22 -3.03
N ASP A 302 12.77 12.77 -2.97
CA ASP A 302 12.16 12.27 -1.74
C ASP A 302 12.74 10.91 -1.35
N ALA A 303 12.98 10.03 -2.33
CA ALA A 303 13.68 8.76 -2.13
C ALA A 303 15.11 8.96 -1.60
N ALA A 304 15.90 9.86 -2.20
CA ALA A 304 17.24 10.20 -1.73
C ALA A 304 17.23 10.85 -0.33
N THR A 305 16.20 11.65 -0.03
CA THR A 305 16.01 12.25 1.30
C THR A 305 15.77 11.20 2.36
N LEU A 306 14.83 10.28 2.13
CA LEU A 306 14.59 9.16 3.05
C LEU A 306 15.85 8.30 3.23
N ARG A 307 16.54 7.96 2.13
CA ARG A 307 17.76 7.14 2.15
C ARG A 307 18.89 7.73 3.00
N ARG A 308 18.94 9.06 3.19
CA ARG A 308 19.89 9.73 4.10
C ARG A 308 19.39 9.84 5.53
N MET A 309 18.08 10.01 5.71
CA MET A 309 17.49 10.10 7.05
C MET A 309 17.71 8.80 7.82
N LEU A 310 17.45 7.65 7.18
CA LEU A 310 17.38 6.36 7.87
C LEU A 310 18.67 5.93 8.58
N PRO A 311 19.88 6.04 7.99
CA PRO A 311 21.13 5.75 8.70
C PRO A 311 21.26 6.52 10.02
N VAL A 312 20.91 7.81 10.02
CA VAL A 312 20.97 8.67 11.21
C VAL A 312 19.89 8.27 12.21
N LEU A 313 18.63 8.15 11.77
CA LEU A 313 17.50 7.79 12.65
C LEU A 313 17.75 6.46 13.37
N ARG A 314 18.22 5.45 12.64
CA ARG A 314 18.54 4.12 13.18
C ARG A 314 19.68 4.18 14.19
N ALA A 315 20.80 4.81 13.79
CA ALA A 315 22.00 4.90 14.60
C ALA A 315 21.81 5.67 15.92
N PHE A 316 21.02 6.73 15.88
CA PHE A 316 20.79 7.63 17.00
C PHE A 316 19.39 7.49 17.60
N SER A 317 18.73 6.36 17.35
CA SER A 317 17.40 6.05 17.87
C SER A 317 17.29 6.20 19.40
N HIS A 318 18.33 5.78 20.13
CA HIS A 318 18.43 5.97 21.59
C HIS A 318 18.44 7.45 21.99
N VAL A 319 19.15 8.32 21.27
CA VAL A 319 19.16 9.78 21.52
C VAL A 319 17.78 10.37 21.25
N LEU A 320 17.10 9.94 20.19
CA LEU A 320 15.75 10.39 19.86
C LEU A 320 14.72 9.94 20.91
N ARG A 321 14.89 8.74 21.47
CA ARG A 321 13.95 8.09 22.40
C ARG A 321 14.16 8.54 23.85
N ASP A 322 15.39 8.53 24.32
CA ASP A 322 15.73 8.67 25.73
C ASP A 322 16.35 10.04 26.05
N GLY A 323 16.80 10.77 25.02
CA GLY A 323 17.43 12.07 25.16
C GLY A 323 16.45 13.21 25.46
N GLN A 324 17.00 14.32 25.92
CA GLN A 324 16.26 15.57 26.06
C GLN A 324 15.93 16.14 24.68
N TRP A 325 14.64 16.37 24.42
CA TRP A 325 14.17 16.97 23.17
C TRP A 325 13.81 18.44 23.36
N THR A 326 14.51 19.33 22.65
CA THR A 326 14.10 20.73 22.47
C THR A 326 13.57 20.93 21.05
N PRO A 327 12.24 20.98 20.83
CA PRO A 327 11.67 21.27 19.52
C PRO A 327 11.87 22.73 19.16
N LEU A 328 12.16 22.99 17.88
CA LEU A 328 12.45 24.33 17.36
C LEU A 328 13.53 25.02 18.23
N ALA A 329 14.67 24.32 18.33
CA ALA A 329 15.82 24.80 19.08
C ALA A 329 16.32 26.13 18.47
N PRO A 330 16.88 27.05 19.28
CA PRO A 330 17.45 28.28 18.77
C PRO A 330 18.52 28.00 17.71
N LEU A 331 18.47 28.74 16.61
CA LEU A 331 19.42 28.68 15.51
C LEU A 331 20.00 30.07 15.25
N ALA A 332 21.01 30.16 14.39
CA ALA A 332 21.49 31.44 13.89
C ALA A 332 20.34 32.24 13.22
N ASP A 333 20.25 33.54 13.49
CA ASP A 333 19.18 34.42 12.96
C ASP A 333 18.98 34.27 11.44
N ARG A 334 20.09 34.28 10.69
CA ARG A 334 20.06 34.15 9.23
C ARG A 334 19.46 32.81 8.76
N ALA A 335 19.63 31.73 9.52
CA ALA A 335 19.06 30.44 9.20
C ALA A 335 17.53 30.48 9.40
N PHE A 336 17.07 31.06 10.50
CA PHE A 336 15.63 31.27 10.75
C PHE A 336 14.98 32.16 9.68
N ASP A 337 15.61 33.29 9.34
CA ASP A 337 15.13 34.22 8.29
C ASP A 337 15.02 33.54 6.92
N ALA A 338 15.78 32.46 6.71
CA ALA A 338 15.75 31.63 5.50
C ALA A 338 14.83 30.40 5.62
N ASN A 339 14.00 30.32 6.66
CA ASN A 339 13.10 29.20 6.94
C ASN A 339 13.81 27.86 7.19
N ILE A 340 14.96 27.93 7.87
CA ILE A 340 15.63 26.76 8.44
C ILE A 340 15.18 26.58 9.88
N TYR A 341 14.72 25.36 10.19
CA TYR A 341 14.24 24.98 11.51
C TYR A 341 14.91 23.67 11.93
N ALA A 342 15.12 23.47 13.23
CA ALA A 342 15.67 22.22 13.74
C ALA A 342 15.11 21.86 15.11
N SER A 343 15.00 20.56 15.37
CA SER A 343 14.92 20.02 16.73
C SER A 343 16.30 19.65 17.22
N ARG A 344 16.53 19.77 18.52
CA ARG A 344 17.75 19.32 19.20
C ARG A 344 17.44 18.16 20.13
N PHE A 345 18.22 17.09 20.05
CA PHE A 345 18.15 15.91 20.92
C PHE A 345 19.49 15.70 21.62
N GLU A 346 19.49 15.54 22.94
CA GLU A 346 20.71 15.48 23.76
C GLU A 346 20.72 14.27 24.69
N LEU A 347 21.77 13.46 24.62
CA LEU A 347 21.99 12.32 25.52
C LEU A 347 23.48 11.99 25.61
N ASP A 348 24.00 11.84 26.83
CA ASP A 348 25.35 11.30 27.11
C ASP A 348 26.50 11.93 26.30
N GLY A 349 26.45 13.25 26.10
CA GLY A 349 27.47 14.00 25.35
C GLY A 349 27.32 13.91 23.83
N ILE A 350 26.23 13.33 23.33
CA ILE A 350 25.81 13.35 21.93
C ILE A 350 24.69 14.38 21.78
N THR A 351 24.83 15.31 20.84
CA THR A 351 23.77 16.24 20.48
C THR A 351 23.46 16.14 18.99
N LEU A 352 22.20 15.88 18.67
CA LEU A 352 21.69 15.74 17.31
C LEU A 352 20.74 16.89 16.99
N TRP A 353 21.09 17.68 15.97
CA TRP A 353 20.18 18.65 15.35
C TRP A 353 19.59 18.08 14.07
N THR A 354 18.29 17.85 14.06
CA THR A 354 17.53 17.42 12.87
C THR A 354 16.97 18.67 12.18
N ALA A 355 17.68 19.17 11.17
CA ALA A 355 17.33 20.41 10.48
C ALA A 355 16.49 20.17 9.22
N VAL A 356 15.62 21.13 8.88
CA VAL A 356 14.81 21.13 7.66
C VAL A 356 14.89 22.49 6.98
N ASN A 357 14.83 22.49 5.65
CA ASN A 357 14.68 23.72 4.85
C ASN A 357 13.24 23.83 4.34
N ARG A 358 12.43 24.66 5.01
CA ARG A 358 11.04 24.99 4.59
C ARG A 358 10.99 26.09 3.52
N GLY A 359 12.15 26.68 3.19
CA GLY A 359 12.30 27.65 2.13
C GLY A 359 12.24 27.04 0.73
N GLN A 360 12.17 27.91 -0.27
CA GLN A 360 12.10 27.55 -1.69
C GLN A 360 13.47 27.58 -2.39
N ALA A 361 14.53 27.89 -1.65
CA ALA A 361 15.88 28.02 -2.19
C ALA A 361 16.88 27.15 -1.41
N LEU A 362 17.97 26.78 -2.08
CA LEU A 362 19.13 26.17 -1.46
C LEU A 362 19.66 27.07 -0.33
N TRP A 363 19.85 26.50 0.85
CA TRP A 363 20.55 27.17 1.94
C TRP A 363 22.03 26.82 1.92
N THR A 364 22.89 27.82 2.10
CA THR A 364 24.31 27.65 2.45
C THR A 364 24.67 28.68 3.52
N GLY A 365 25.15 28.19 4.66
CA GLY A 365 25.56 29.02 5.79
C GLY A 365 25.58 28.25 7.10
N ALA A 366 26.11 28.88 8.14
CA ALA A 366 26.06 28.34 9.51
C ALA A 366 24.62 28.27 10.02
N ILE A 367 24.23 27.12 10.58
CA ILE A 367 22.90 26.96 11.21
C ILE A 367 22.96 27.14 12.74
N LEU A 368 24.10 26.86 13.38
CA LEU A 368 24.25 26.97 14.83
C LEU A 368 24.97 28.27 15.21
N ASN A 369 24.63 28.80 16.38
CA ASN A 369 25.38 29.83 17.07
C ASN A 369 25.53 29.45 18.56
N GLN A 370 26.07 30.33 19.40
CA GLN A 370 26.22 30.04 20.83
C GLN A 370 24.88 29.78 21.55
N GLU A 371 23.79 30.40 21.11
CA GLU A 371 22.46 30.22 21.69
C GLU A 371 21.80 28.88 21.31
N SER A 372 22.35 28.17 20.32
CA SER A 372 21.86 26.86 19.89
C SER A 372 22.14 25.73 20.89
N PHE A 373 22.99 25.97 21.89
CA PHE A 373 23.44 24.98 22.86
C PHE A 373 22.77 25.17 24.22
N SER A 374 22.63 24.09 24.99
CA SER A 374 22.27 24.23 26.40
C SER A 374 23.47 24.84 27.16
N PRO A 375 23.25 25.56 28.27
CA PRO A 375 24.35 26.09 29.09
C PRO A 375 25.34 25.01 29.55
N GLU A 376 24.87 23.78 29.72
CA GLU A 376 25.62 22.61 30.13
C GLU A 376 26.32 21.85 28.99
N THR A 377 26.04 22.18 27.72
CA THR A 377 26.69 21.52 26.58
C THR A 377 28.19 21.87 26.52
N ALA A 378 29.06 20.87 26.60
CA ALA A 378 30.49 21.08 26.43
C ALA A 378 30.82 21.43 24.98
N LEU A 379 31.39 22.62 24.75
CA LEU A 379 31.82 23.07 23.42
C LEU A 379 33.31 22.81 23.15
N ALA A 380 34.13 22.83 24.21
CA ALA A 380 35.57 22.67 24.09
C ALA A 380 35.94 21.23 23.75
N GLY A 381 36.73 21.04 22.68
CA GLY A 381 37.17 19.72 22.22
C GLY A 381 36.07 18.89 21.55
N SER A 382 34.89 19.47 21.32
CA SER A 382 33.78 18.79 20.65
C SER A 382 34.01 18.69 19.15
N ARG A 383 33.54 17.59 18.56
CA ARG A 383 33.59 17.31 17.13
C ARG A 383 32.20 17.47 16.55
N TYR A 384 32.12 18.00 15.33
CA TYR A 384 30.86 18.30 14.66
C TYR A 384 30.83 17.63 13.30
N PHE A 385 29.70 17.09 12.90
CA PHE A 385 29.54 16.38 11.63
C PHE A 385 28.29 16.87 10.94
N ASP A 386 28.41 17.16 9.64
CA ASP A 386 27.29 17.48 8.79
C ASP A 386 26.60 16.18 8.33
N LEU A 387 25.34 16.02 8.73
CA LEU A 387 24.52 14.86 8.43
C LEU A 387 23.85 14.94 7.05
N ALA A 388 24.12 15.99 6.27
CA ALA A 388 23.75 16.09 4.86
C ALA A 388 24.89 15.66 3.91
N SER A 389 26.15 15.87 4.29
CA SER A 389 27.33 15.54 3.47
C SER A 389 28.18 14.40 4.00
N GLY A 390 27.99 14.01 5.27
CA GLY A 390 28.82 13.02 5.96
C GLY A 390 30.22 13.54 6.33
N GLN A 391 30.47 14.85 6.25
CA GLN A 391 31.79 15.44 6.52
C GLN A 391 31.91 15.91 7.98
N GLU A 392 33.12 15.83 8.52
CA GLU A 392 33.47 16.49 9.78
C GLU A 392 33.65 18.00 9.53
N LEU A 393 33.04 18.82 10.39
CA LEU A 393 33.06 20.27 10.34
C LEU A 393 34.21 20.81 11.20
N GLN A 394 34.69 22.02 10.88
CA GLN A 394 35.76 22.67 11.63
C GLN A 394 35.29 23.21 12.99
N GLY A 395 33.99 23.42 13.14
CA GLY A 395 33.33 23.97 14.32
C GLY A 395 31.82 24.07 14.11
N PHE A 396 31.08 24.41 15.16
CA PHE A 396 29.62 24.53 15.09
C PHE A 396 29.12 25.64 14.15
N ASP A 397 29.95 26.65 13.91
CA ASP A 397 29.71 27.80 13.04
C ASP A 397 30.15 27.55 11.58
N SER A 398 30.53 26.31 11.25
CA SER A 398 30.83 25.93 9.87
C SER A 398 29.58 26.03 8.99
N GLU A 399 29.78 26.37 7.72
CA GLU A 399 28.69 26.40 6.74
C GLU A 399 28.25 24.98 6.37
N VAL A 400 26.94 24.78 6.29
CA VAL A 400 26.32 23.56 5.76
C VAL A 400 25.38 23.93 4.62
N THR A 401 25.09 22.95 3.77
CA THR A 401 24.18 23.11 2.64
C THR A 401 22.95 22.24 2.80
N ILE A 402 21.76 22.84 2.70
CA ILE A 402 20.47 22.13 2.79
C ILE A 402 19.60 22.56 1.61
N PRO A 403 19.33 21.66 0.65
CA PRO A 403 18.42 21.96 -0.46
C PRO A 403 17.00 22.30 -0.02
N ALA A 404 16.31 23.06 -0.87
CA ALA A 404 14.92 23.40 -0.66
C ALA A 404 14.06 22.13 -0.52
N ALA A 405 13.04 22.18 0.33
CA ALA A 405 12.14 21.04 0.57
C ALA A 405 12.85 19.74 1.00
N SER A 406 14.02 19.85 1.66
CA SER A 406 14.79 18.69 2.15
C SER A 406 15.12 18.80 3.63
N THR A 407 15.74 17.74 4.14
CA THR A 407 16.33 17.61 5.47
C THR A 407 17.84 17.85 5.43
N GLY A 408 18.41 18.20 6.58
CA GLY A 408 19.84 18.26 6.86
C GLY A 408 20.06 18.04 8.36
N GLY A 409 21.27 18.25 8.87
CA GLY A 409 21.48 18.14 10.31
C GLY A 409 22.94 18.26 10.73
N ILE A 410 23.14 18.42 12.03
CA ILE A 410 24.47 18.42 12.63
C ILE A 410 24.47 17.43 13.79
N LEU A 411 25.51 16.62 13.88
CA LEU A 411 25.83 15.82 15.05
C LEU A 411 27.01 16.44 15.78
N GLN A 412 26.87 16.66 17.08
CA GLN A 412 27.99 16.97 17.97
C GLN A 412 28.31 15.75 18.82
N VAL A 413 29.61 15.46 18.92
CA VAL A 413 30.18 14.57 19.95
C VAL A 413 31.00 15.45 20.89
N ALA A 414 30.56 15.57 22.14
CA ALA A 414 31.19 16.42 23.14
C ALA A 414 32.64 16.00 23.42
N GLY A 415 33.50 16.96 23.73
CA GLY A 415 34.88 16.67 24.13
C GLY A 415 34.95 15.71 25.32
N GLY A 416 35.54 14.53 25.11
CA GLY A 416 35.65 13.48 26.12
C GLY A 416 34.48 12.48 26.17
N ALA A 417 33.42 12.69 25.38
CA ALA A 417 32.38 11.68 25.19
C ALA A 417 32.89 10.52 24.30
N PRO A 418 32.41 9.28 24.50
CA PRO A 418 32.74 8.18 23.61
C PRO A 418 32.22 8.48 22.20
N THR A 419 33.05 8.22 21.20
CA THR A 419 32.60 8.32 19.80
C THR A 419 31.63 7.17 19.53
N PRO A 420 30.43 7.43 18.95
CA PRO A 420 29.50 6.37 18.59
C PRO A 420 30.15 5.35 17.65
N GLU A 421 30.00 4.06 17.95
CA GLU A 421 30.69 2.98 17.24
C GLU A 421 30.37 2.94 15.74
N ASN A 422 29.13 3.26 15.38
CA ASN A 422 28.62 3.28 14.01
C ASN A 422 28.78 4.62 13.29
N LEU A 423 29.41 5.64 13.91
CA LEU A 423 29.49 6.98 13.34
C LEU A 423 30.12 6.99 11.95
N VAL A 424 31.24 6.29 11.77
CA VAL A 424 31.96 6.25 10.48
C VAL A 424 31.09 5.63 9.39
N GLU A 425 30.35 4.58 9.71
CA GLU A 425 29.45 3.91 8.77
C GLU A 425 28.27 4.82 8.40
N VAL A 426 27.64 5.47 9.38
CA VAL A 426 26.53 6.41 9.14
C VAL A 426 26.96 7.55 8.23
N LEU A 427 28.12 8.16 8.50
CA LEU A 427 28.64 9.25 7.68
C LEU A 427 28.95 8.79 6.25
N ALA A 428 29.49 7.57 6.08
CA ALA A 428 29.74 6.99 4.77
C ALA A 428 28.43 6.70 4.01
N GLN A 429 27.41 6.16 4.67
CA GLN A 429 26.10 5.91 4.08
C GLN A 429 25.41 7.21 3.63
N VAL A 430 25.45 8.26 4.45
CA VAL A 430 24.95 9.60 4.10
C VAL A 430 25.71 10.17 2.91
N ALA A 431 27.05 10.16 2.96
CA ALA A 431 27.90 10.70 1.90
C ALA A 431 27.74 9.98 0.55
N ALA A 432 27.34 8.70 0.57
CA ALA A 432 27.09 7.91 -0.64
C ALA A 432 25.80 8.32 -1.38
N VAL A 433 24.89 9.04 -0.72
CA VAL A 433 23.63 9.47 -1.35
C VAL A 433 23.82 10.82 -2.02
N ARG A 434 23.71 10.83 -3.34
CA ARG A 434 23.79 12.06 -4.13
C ARG A 434 22.56 12.95 -3.89
N TRP A 435 22.80 14.24 -3.69
CA TRP A 435 21.77 15.27 -3.73
C TRP A 435 21.11 15.36 -5.12
N THR A 436 19.79 15.38 -5.14
CA THR A 436 18.97 15.65 -6.33
C THR A 436 17.78 16.52 -5.93
N ASP A 437 17.43 17.48 -6.79
CA ASP A 437 16.23 18.32 -6.68
C ASP A 437 15.11 17.82 -7.60
N ASP A 438 15.31 16.69 -8.28
CA ASP A 438 14.35 16.10 -9.19
C ASP A 438 13.13 15.55 -8.43
N ALA A 439 12.09 16.39 -8.41
CA ALA A 439 10.76 16.07 -7.88
C ALA A 439 9.79 15.61 -8.99
N SER A 440 10.29 15.23 -10.16
CA SER A 440 9.46 14.74 -11.26
C SER A 440 8.86 13.37 -10.90
N PHE A 441 7.58 13.20 -11.26
CA PHE A 441 6.88 11.94 -11.01
C PHE A 441 7.09 10.98 -12.18
N GLN A 442 7.64 9.81 -11.89
CA GLN A 442 7.78 8.73 -12.85
C GLN A 442 6.44 8.00 -13.00
N HIS A 443 5.65 8.43 -13.98
CA HIS A 443 4.39 7.77 -14.31
C HIS A 443 4.64 6.37 -14.88
N ARG A 444 3.95 5.37 -14.33
CA ARG A 444 3.87 4.03 -14.90
C ARG A 444 2.51 3.89 -15.56
N THR A 445 2.54 3.71 -16.87
CA THR A 445 1.36 3.48 -17.70
C THR A 445 1.10 1.98 -17.69
N ALA A 446 -0.14 1.57 -17.44
CA ALA A 446 -0.50 0.17 -17.60
C ALA A 446 -0.56 -0.16 -19.11
N GLU A 447 0.19 -1.16 -19.52
CA GLU A 447 0.24 -1.64 -20.90
C GLU A 447 -0.49 -2.97 -21.01
N ARG A 448 -1.25 -3.16 -22.09
CA ARG A 448 -1.85 -4.47 -22.38
C ARG A 448 -0.74 -5.43 -22.78
N LEU A 449 -0.66 -6.57 -22.11
CA LEU A 449 0.30 -7.61 -22.40
C LEU A 449 -0.18 -8.48 -23.56
N THR A 450 0.77 -8.95 -24.37
CA THR A 450 0.49 -9.93 -25.42
C THR A 450 0.52 -11.33 -24.81
N ALA A 451 -0.55 -12.09 -24.98
CA ALA A 451 -0.58 -13.47 -24.51
C ALA A 451 0.45 -14.34 -25.23
N SER A 452 1.23 -15.12 -24.46
CA SER A 452 2.03 -16.20 -25.01
C SER A 452 1.13 -17.32 -25.54
N THR A 453 1.50 -17.93 -26.67
CA THR A 453 0.78 -19.09 -27.21
C THR A 453 0.81 -20.26 -26.22
N PRO A 454 -0.36 -20.77 -25.76
CA PRO A 454 -0.40 -21.92 -24.87
C PRO A 454 0.18 -23.18 -25.51
N ASN A 455 0.90 -23.98 -24.73
CA ASN A 455 1.48 -25.24 -25.20
C ASN A 455 0.45 -26.39 -25.10
N VAL A 456 -0.63 -26.30 -25.88
CA VAL A 456 -1.66 -27.34 -26.01
C VAL A 456 -2.03 -27.54 -27.47
N PRO A 457 -2.39 -28.77 -27.90
CA PRO A 457 -2.81 -29.01 -29.27
C PRO A 457 -4.11 -28.25 -29.59
N VAL A 458 -4.29 -27.89 -30.86
CA VAL A 458 -5.56 -27.33 -31.36
C VAL A 458 -6.44 -28.48 -31.80
N LYS A 459 -7.68 -28.54 -31.29
CA LYS A 459 -8.69 -29.54 -31.65
C LYS A 459 -9.04 -29.45 -33.13
N ASP A 460 -9.23 -30.61 -33.76
CA ASP A 460 -9.71 -30.76 -35.14
C ASP A 460 -8.98 -29.90 -36.18
N GLY A 461 -7.69 -29.63 -35.96
CA GLY A 461 -6.85 -28.84 -36.86
C GLY A 461 -7.24 -27.36 -36.97
N GLY A 462 -7.97 -26.81 -35.99
CA GLY A 462 -8.30 -25.39 -35.92
C GLY A 462 -9.55 -24.97 -36.69
N GLN A 463 -10.47 -25.90 -36.97
CA GLN A 463 -11.77 -25.57 -37.60
C GLN A 463 -12.75 -24.85 -36.65
N GLY A 464 -12.38 -24.65 -35.38
CA GLY A 464 -13.24 -24.08 -34.33
C GLY A 464 -14.22 -25.11 -33.77
N LEU A 465 -14.73 -24.86 -32.56
CA LEU A 465 -15.77 -25.70 -31.96
C LEU A 465 -17.13 -25.44 -32.63
N ASP A 466 -17.90 -26.49 -32.89
CA ASP A 466 -19.30 -26.39 -33.31
C ASP A 466 -20.14 -25.87 -32.14
N CYS A 467 -20.29 -24.54 -32.06
CA CYS A 467 -21.01 -23.87 -31.00
C CYS A 467 -21.75 -22.63 -31.53
N ALA A 468 -22.79 -22.22 -30.80
CA ALA A 468 -23.49 -20.98 -31.11
C ALA A 468 -22.57 -19.77 -30.84
N THR A 469 -22.55 -18.80 -31.75
CA THR A 469 -21.78 -17.56 -31.62
C THR A 469 -22.63 -16.34 -31.91
N VAL A 470 -22.23 -15.19 -31.37
CA VAL A 470 -22.73 -13.86 -31.71
C VAL A 470 -21.62 -13.10 -32.43
N THR A 471 -21.93 -12.46 -33.55
CA THR A 471 -20.93 -11.76 -34.36
C THR A 471 -20.79 -10.30 -33.92
N ALA A 472 -19.61 -9.92 -33.44
CA ALA A 472 -19.19 -8.52 -33.33
C ALA A 472 -18.65 -8.06 -34.69
N PRO A 473 -19.27 -7.06 -35.34
CA PRO A 473 -18.89 -6.67 -36.70
C PRO A 473 -17.55 -5.95 -36.74
N ALA A 474 -16.83 -6.09 -37.86
CA ALA A 474 -15.61 -5.34 -38.15
C ALA A 474 -15.87 -3.83 -38.18
N GLY A 475 -14.83 -3.04 -37.91
CA GLY A 475 -14.84 -1.58 -38.00
C GLY A 475 -14.62 -0.89 -36.67
N ASP A 476 -14.90 0.41 -36.66
CA ASP A 476 -14.73 1.27 -35.49
C ASP A 476 -15.99 1.25 -34.61
N HIS A 477 -15.78 1.08 -33.31
CA HIS A 477 -16.81 1.08 -32.29
C HIS A 477 -16.49 2.14 -31.25
N ILE A 478 -17.47 2.98 -30.92
CA ILE A 478 -17.38 3.89 -29.78
C ILE A 478 -18.21 3.26 -28.66
N LEU A 479 -17.52 2.83 -27.61
CA LEU A 479 -18.10 2.10 -26.49
C LEU A 479 -18.18 3.00 -25.27
N THR A 480 -19.37 3.07 -24.68
CA THR A 480 -19.52 3.58 -23.31
C THR A 480 -19.24 2.45 -22.34
N ILE A 481 -18.32 2.65 -21.41
CA ILE A 481 -17.98 1.70 -20.35
C ILE A 481 -18.39 2.29 -19.01
N GLY A 482 -19.22 1.56 -18.27
CA GLY A 482 -19.56 1.82 -16.88
C GLY A 482 -18.61 1.08 -15.94
N TYR A 483 -18.20 1.70 -14.84
CA TYR A 483 -17.37 1.04 -13.83
C TYR A 483 -17.50 1.76 -12.49
N ARG A 484 -17.13 1.09 -11.39
CA ARG A 484 -16.96 1.75 -10.10
C ARG A 484 -15.58 2.37 -9.99
N MET A 485 -15.52 3.67 -9.66
CA MET A 485 -14.25 4.34 -9.38
C MET A 485 -13.74 3.98 -7.98
N ARG A 486 -12.97 2.89 -7.89
CA ARG A 486 -12.20 2.51 -6.71
C ARG A 486 -10.84 3.21 -6.67
N GLU A 487 -10.12 3.07 -5.57
CA GLU A 487 -8.74 3.51 -5.44
C GLU A 487 -7.77 2.88 -6.45
N THR A 488 -8.15 1.76 -7.07
CA THR A 488 -7.40 1.12 -8.16
C THR A 488 -7.46 1.91 -9.47
N GLY A 489 -8.43 2.81 -9.60
CA GLY A 489 -8.84 3.39 -10.86
C GLY A 489 -9.30 2.34 -11.88
N MET A 490 -9.17 2.68 -13.16
CA MET A 490 -9.46 1.80 -14.30
C MET A 490 -8.13 1.40 -14.97
N TYR A 491 -7.94 1.69 -16.26
CA TYR A 491 -6.73 1.33 -17.01
C TYR A 491 -5.47 2.05 -16.49
N GLN A 492 -5.46 3.40 -16.47
CA GLN A 492 -4.26 4.21 -16.24
C GLN A 492 -4.09 4.70 -14.79
N GLY A 493 -4.56 3.92 -13.82
CA GLY A 493 -4.52 4.26 -12.39
C GLY A 493 -5.66 5.17 -11.92
N ALA A 494 -5.65 5.54 -10.64
CA ALA A 494 -6.70 6.33 -10.02
C ALA A 494 -6.54 7.84 -10.24
N PRO A 495 -7.65 8.59 -10.39
CA PRO A 495 -7.62 10.03 -10.69
C PRO A 495 -7.36 10.92 -9.46
N TYR A 496 -6.90 10.35 -8.34
CA TYR A 496 -6.77 11.05 -7.05
C TYR A 496 -5.40 11.71 -6.84
N VAL A 497 -4.64 11.88 -7.92
CA VAL A 497 -3.30 12.45 -7.88
C VAL A 497 -3.30 13.83 -7.24
N ASN A 498 -2.45 13.99 -6.23
CA ASN A 498 -2.26 15.17 -5.39
C ASN A 498 -3.47 15.56 -4.52
N GLU A 499 -4.53 14.76 -4.49
CA GLU A 499 -5.64 15.01 -3.57
C GLU A 499 -5.15 14.87 -2.12
N TRP A 500 -5.65 15.75 -1.25
CA TRP A 500 -5.49 15.66 0.18
C TRP A 500 -6.21 14.44 0.73
N LYS A 501 -7.49 14.26 0.43
CA LYS A 501 -8.24 13.05 0.78
C LYS A 501 -9.41 12.86 -0.20
N PRO A 502 -9.39 11.84 -1.08
CA PRO A 502 -10.57 11.50 -1.85
C PRO A 502 -11.64 10.95 -0.90
N LEU A 503 -12.84 11.52 -0.94
CA LEU A 503 -13.98 11.09 -0.11
C LEU A 503 -15.17 10.74 -1.02
N PRO A 504 -16.09 9.86 -0.55
CA PRO A 504 -17.38 9.69 -1.20
C PRO A 504 -18.10 11.04 -1.42
N PRO A 505 -18.82 11.23 -2.54
CA PRO A 505 -19.10 10.23 -3.58
C PRO A 505 -17.99 10.07 -4.62
N ARG A 506 -16.94 10.91 -4.61
CA ARG A 506 -15.85 10.85 -5.62
C ARG A 506 -15.04 9.54 -5.51
N LEU A 507 -15.03 8.95 -4.33
CA LEU A 507 -14.58 7.58 -4.10
C LEU A 507 -15.81 6.67 -4.15
N HIS A 508 -15.70 5.56 -4.89
CA HIS A 508 -16.72 4.52 -5.07
C HIS A 508 -17.97 4.88 -5.89
N ASP A 509 -18.03 6.07 -6.51
CA ASP A 509 -19.09 6.36 -7.49
C ASP A 509 -19.01 5.48 -8.74
N VAL A 510 -20.17 5.24 -9.34
CA VAL A 510 -20.26 4.65 -10.68
C VAL A 510 -19.97 5.75 -11.69
N ARG A 511 -19.01 5.51 -12.58
CA ARG A 511 -18.61 6.42 -13.64
C ARG A 511 -18.75 5.77 -15.00
N THR A 512 -18.76 6.62 -16.02
CA THR A 512 -18.68 6.20 -17.42
C THR A 512 -17.44 6.79 -18.08
N MET A 513 -16.87 6.06 -19.03
CA MET A 513 -15.88 6.58 -19.98
C MET A 513 -16.18 6.08 -21.39
N GLU A 514 -15.71 6.81 -22.39
CA GLU A 514 -15.79 6.39 -23.80
C GLU A 514 -14.45 5.80 -24.24
N ILE A 515 -14.49 4.64 -24.91
CA ILE A 515 -13.33 4.01 -25.53
C ILE A 515 -13.63 3.78 -27.02
N SER A 516 -12.64 4.07 -27.87
CA SER A 516 -12.68 3.71 -29.28
C SER A 516 -11.98 2.37 -29.48
N ALA A 517 -12.72 1.37 -29.95
CA ALA A 517 -12.19 0.06 -30.31
C ALA A 517 -12.24 -0.12 -31.84
N HIS A 518 -11.20 -0.72 -32.42
CA HIS A 518 -11.14 -1.04 -33.84
C HIS A 518 -11.01 -2.54 -34.03
N PHE A 519 -12.00 -3.16 -34.68
CA PHE A 519 -11.95 -4.58 -35.03
C PHE A 519 -11.58 -4.71 -36.51
N ALA A 520 -10.36 -5.21 -36.79
CA ALA A 520 -9.89 -5.37 -38.17
C ALA A 520 -10.80 -6.32 -38.98
N HIS A 521 -11.42 -7.29 -38.31
CA HIS A 521 -12.32 -8.27 -38.88
C HIS A 521 -13.54 -8.47 -37.95
N ALA A 522 -14.56 -9.15 -38.47
CA ALA A 522 -15.66 -9.57 -37.62
C ALA A 522 -15.17 -10.69 -36.69
N VAL A 523 -15.64 -10.65 -35.45
CA VAL A 523 -15.25 -11.57 -34.38
C VAL A 523 -16.49 -12.33 -33.94
N LYS A 524 -16.42 -13.65 -33.97
CA LYS A 524 -17.47 -14.54 -33.46
C LYS A 524 -17.19 -14.80 -32.00
N VAL A 525 -18.01 -14.28 -31.10
CA VAL A 525 -17.91 -14.53 -29.66
C VAL A 525 -18.87 -15.65 -29.28
N GLN A 526 -18.43 -16.61 -28.48
CA GLN A 526 -19.25 -17.74 -28.03
C GLN A 526 -20.52 -17.25 -27.31
N ALA A 527 -21.67 -17.77 -27.73
CA ALA A 527 -22.99 -17.34 -27.28
C ALA A 527 -23.29 -17.73 -25.84
N GLN A 528 -22.62 -18.74 -25.29
CA GLN A 528 -22.66 -19.16 -23.88
C GLN A 528 -21.23 -19.27 -23.32
N GLU A 529 -21.09 -19.14 -22.00
CA GLU A 529 -19.83 -19.47 -21.32
C GLU A 529 -19.41 -20.92 -21.61
N VAL A 530 -18.12 -21.20 -21.55
CA VAL A 530 -17.60 -22.57 -21.57
C VAL A 530 -18.17 -23.35 -20.39
N SER A 531 -18.70 -24.55 -20.64
CA SER A 531 -19.33 -25.37 -19.61
C SER A 531 -18.34 -26.32 -18.92
N ASN A 532 -18.75 -26.90 -17.80
CA ASN A 532 -17.97 -27.98 -17.18
C ASN A 532 -17.81 -29.20 -18.10
N ALA A 533 -18.82 -29.50 -18.93
CA ALA A 533 -18.73 -30.60 -19.91
C ALA A 533 -17.68 -30.31 -20.98
N ASP A 534 -17.70 -29.09 -21.53
CA ASP A 534 -16.74 -28.66 -22.55
C ASP A 534 -15.30 -28.71 -21.99
N PHE A 535 -15.10 -28.22 -20.77
CA PHE A 535 -13.78 -28.21 -20.14
C PHE A 535 -13.27 -29.61 -19.79
N ALA A 536 -14.16 -30.54 -19.41
CA ALA A 536 -13.80 -31.94 -19.19
C ALA A 536 -13.34 -32.64 -20.48
N GLU A 537 -13.96 -32.31 -21.61
CA GLU A 537 -13.50 -32.77 -22.92
C GLU A 537 -12.09 -32.22 -23.23
N PHE A 538 -11.89 -30.91 -23.05
CA PHE A 538 -10.57 -30.27 -23.21
C PHE A 538 -9.47 -30.98 -22.43
N LEU A 539 -9.69 -31.25 -21.14
CA LEU A 539 -8.68 -31.91 -20.31
C LEU A 539 -8.38 -33.32 -20.79
N THR A 540 -9.41 -34.06 -21.21
CA THR A 540 -9.28 -35.43 -21.71
C THR A 540 -8.51 -35.48 -23.02
N ASP A 541 -8.77 -34.55 -23.93
CA ASP A 541 -8.17 -34.52 -25.27
C ASP A 541 -6.76 -33.91 -25.28
N SER A 542 -6.56 -32.81 -24.56
CA SER A 542 -5.29 -32.08 -24.57
C SER A 542 -4.25 -32.61 -23.58
N GLY A 543 -4.68 -33.30 -22.51
CA GLY A 543 -3.82 -33.65 -21.38
C GLY A 543 -3.31 -32.45 -20.58
N TYR A 544 -3.98 -31.29 -20.67
CA TYR A 544 -3.57 -30.06 -20.00
C TYR A 544 -3.38 -30.25 -18.49
N GLN A 545 -2.33 -29.63 -17.97
CA GLN A 545 -2.03 -29.52 -16.55
C GLN A 545 -1.71 -28.06 -16.26
N PRO A 546 -2.33 -27.43 -15.24
CA PRO A 546 -1.97 -26.08 -14.84
C PRO A 546 -0.57 -26.07 -14.22
N ASN A 547 0.19 -24.99 -14.45
CA ASN A 547 1.51 -24.82 -13.82
C ASN A 547 1.43 -24.72 -12.28
N GLU A 548 0.29 -24.24 -11.78
CA GLU A 548 -0.05 -24.15 -10.36
C GLU A 548 -1.40 -24.83 -10.17
N PRO A 549 -1.50 -26.00 -9.51
CA PRO A 549 -2.75 -26.75 -9.34
C PRO A 549 -3.68 -26.19 -8.26
N GLN A 550 -3.21 -25.27 -7.40
CA GLN A 550 -4.02 -24.76 -6.29
C GLN A 550 -5.37 -24.19 -6.76
N ARG A 551 -6.45 -24.63 -6.11
CA ARG A 551 -7.85 -24.28 -6.42
C ARG A 551 -8.32 -24.62 -7.84
N PHE A 552 -7.52 -25.32 -8.65
CA PHE A 552 -7.93 -25.68 -10.01
C PHE A 552 -9.11 -26.65 -9.97
N LEU A 553 -10.25 -26.23 -10.54
CA LEU A 553 -11.49 -27.00 -10.59
C LEU A 553 -11.96 -27.49 -9.20
N ALA A 554 -11.79 -26.67 -8.17
CA ALA A 554 -12.09 -27.06 -6.79
C ALA A 554 -13.56 -27.44 -6.54
N HIS A 555 -14.47 -27.12 -7.46
CA HIS A 555 -15.89 -27.51 -7.44
C HIS A 555 -16.17 -28.89 -8.04
N TRP A 556 -15.19 -29.57 -8.62
CA TRP A 556 -15.36 -30.92 -9.19
C TRP A 556 -15.26 -32.01 -8.12
N ASP A 557 -15.88 -33.17 -8.39
CA ASP A 557 -15.77 -34.33 -7.50
C ASP A 557 -14.45 -35.06 -7.75
N THR A 558 -13.49 -34.83 -6.86
CA THR A 558 -12.15 -35.43 -6.90
C THR A 558 -12.15 -36.93 -6.55
N ASN A 559 -13.26 -37.49 -6.05
CA ASN A 559 -13.38 -38.93 -5.79
C ASN A 559 -13.64 -39.75 -7.07
N VAL A 560 -14.02 -39.09 -8.17
CA VAL A 560 -14.24 -39.75 -9.46
C VAL A 560 -12.92 -39.79 -10.23
N ALA A 561 -12.38 -40.99 -10.43
CA ALA A 561 -11.15 -41.14 -11.22
C ALA A 561 -11.39 -40.67 -12.67
N SER A 562 -10.49 -39.82 -13.16
CA SER A 562 -10.48 -39.32 -14.54
C SER A 562 -9.09 -39.44 -15.16
N PRO A 563 -8.98 -39.56 -16.50
CA PRO A 563 -7.69 -39.71 -17.18
C PRO A 563 -6.71 -38.57 -16.94
N HIS A 564 -7.24 -37.36 -16.72
CA HIS A 564 -6.47 -36.13 -16.47
C HIS A 564 -6.19 -35.88 -14.98
N GLY A 565 -6.75 -36.69 -14.07
CA GLY A 565 -6.43 -36.67 -12.64
C GLY A 565 -7.11 -35.57 -11.79
N PHE A 566 -8.09 -34.85 -12.34
CA PHE A 566 -8.75 -33.71 -11.65
C PHE A 566 -10.18 -34.00 -11.16
N GLY A 567 -10.58 -35.26 -11.10
CA GLY A 567 -11.97 -35.59 -10.79
C GLY A 567 -12.88 -35.49 -12.03
N ALA A 568 -14.18 -35.32 -11.78
CA ALA A 568 -15.17 -35.06 -12.82
C ALA A 568 -16.18 -33.99 -12.36
N PRO A 569 -16.87 -33.30 -13.28
CA PRO A 569 -17.99 -32.43 -12.93
C PRO A 569 -19.03 -33.15 -12.07
N VAL A 570 -19.53 -32.48 -11.04
CA VAL A 570 -20.61 -33.01 -10.17
C VAL A 570 -21.86 -33.29 -11.02
N PRO A 571 -22.58 -34.41 -10.80
CA PRO A 571 -23.81 -34.70 -11.54
C PRO A 571 -24.82 -33.53 -11.47
N GLY A 572 -25.31 -33.09 -12.63
CA GLY A 572 -26.21 -31.95 -12.76
C GLY A 572 -25.53 -30.59 -12.97
N THR A 573 -24.20 -30.51 -12.92
CA THR A 573 -23.46 -29.26 -13.17
C THR A 573 -22.77 -29.18 -14.53
N LEU A 574 -22.98 -30.18 -15.39
CA LEU A 574 -22.36 -30.26 -16.73
C LEU A 574 -22.58 -29.00 -17.57
N GLU A 575 -23.79 -28.45 -17.54
CA GLU A 575 -24.18 -27.24 -18.29
C GLU A 575 -23.94 -25.92 -17.53
N GLN A 576 -23.42 -25.98 -16.30
CA GLN A 576 -23.01 -24.78 -15.57
C GLN A 576 -21.72 -24.23 -16.17
N PRO A 577 -21.44 -22.91 -16.04
CA PRO A 577 -20.16 -22.39 -16.49
C PRO A 577 -19.02 -23.08 -15.74
N VAL A 578 -17.92 -23.38 -16.43
CA VAL A 578 -16.69 -23.78 -15.74
C VAL A 578 -16.14 -22.59 -14.97
N THR A 579 -15.84 -22.80 -13.70
CA THR A 579 -15.22 -21.82 -12.80
C THR A 579 -14.00 -22.43 -12.13
N TYR A 580 -13.38 -21.75 -11.17
CA TYR A 580 -12.11 -22.21 -10.58
C TYR A 580 -11.01 -22.44 -11.62
N VAL A 581 -10.97 -21.54 -12.60
CA VAL A 581 -9.97 -21.44 -13.66
C VAL A 581 -9.40 -20.02 -13.67
N ASN A 582 -8.12 -19.87 -13.99
CA ASN A 582 -7.47 -18.57 -14.12
C ASN A 582 -7.30 -18.19 -15.60
N LEU A 583 -6.68 -17.04 -15.86
CA LEU A 583 -6.46 -16.55 -17.22
C LEU A 583 -5.63 -17.51 -18.08
N ALA A 584 -4.61 -18.16 -17.53
CA ALA A 584 -3.78 -19.11 -18.26
C ALA A 584 -4.56 -20.39 -18.63
N ASP A 585 -5.39 -20.90 -17.71
CA ASP A 585 -6.27 -22.05 -17.93
C ASP A 585 -7.28 -21.74 -19.05
N ALA A 586 -7.91 -20.56 -18.99
CA ALA A 586 -8.89 -20.09 -19.97
C ALA A 586 -8.29 -19.86 -21.36
N ARG A 587 -7.08 -19.28 -21.43
CA ARG A 587 -6.31 -19.16 -22.69
C ARG A 587 -5.95 -20.52 -23.27
N ALA A 588 -5.53 -21.48 -22.44
CA ALA A 588 -5.21 -22.83 -22.90
C ALA A 588 -6.44 -23.52 -23.51
N TYR A 589 -7.60 -23.46 -22.84
CA TYR A 589 -8.85 -23.96 -23.41
C TYR A 589 -9.18 -23.26 -24.74
N ALA A 590 -9.13 -21.93 -24.78
CA ALA A 590 -9.50 -21.18 -25.97
C ALA A 590 -8.59 -21.51 -27.17
N HIS A 591 -7.28 -21.65 -26.93
CA HIS A 591 -6.33 -22.10 -27.93
C HIS A 591 -6.63 -23.51 -28.42
N TRP A 592 -6.91 -24.46 -27.50
CA TRP A 592 -7.34 -25.81 -27.87
C TRP A 592 -8.61 -25.78 -28.72
N ALA A 593 -9.56 -24.91 -28.40
CA ALA A 593 -10.78 -24.68 -29.18
C ALA A 593 -10.54 -23.95 -30.52
N GLY A 594 -9.30 -23.66 -30.90
CA GLY A 594 -8.92 -22.99 -32.14
C GLY A 594 -9.19 -21.47 -32.15
N GLY A 595 -9.35 -20.87 -30.97
CA GLY A 595 -9.65 -19.44 -30.81
C GLY A 595 -8.81 -18.79 -29.72
N ARG A 596 -9.37 -17.73 -29.13
CA ARG A 596 -8.80 -16.94 -28.03
C ARG A 596 -9.91 -16.49 -27.08
N LEU A 597 -9.57 -15.85 -25.97
CA LEU A 597 -10.57 -15.12 -25.20
C LEU A 597 -11.01 -13.86 -26.00
N PRO A 598 -12.29 -13.44 -25.93
CA PRO A 598 -12.67 -12.13 -26.42
C PRO A 598 -11.96 -11.05 -25.60
N CYS A 599 -11.58 -9.92 -26.20
CA CYS A 599 -11.28 -8.75 -25.40
C CYS A 599 -12.58 -8.21 -24.76
N GLU A 600 -12.44 -7.32 -23.78
CA GLU A 600 -13.59 -6.74 -23.09
C GLU A 600 -14.51 -5.94 -24.03
N ASP A 601 -13.94 -5.33 -25.07
CA ASP A 601 -14.66 -4.55 -26.07
C ASP A 601 -15.46 -5.47 -27.01
N GLU A 602 -14.86 -6.56 -27.50
CA GLU A 602 -15.52 -7.57 -28.33
C GLU A 602 -16.66 -8.25 -27.59
N TRP A 603 -16.43 -8.58 -26.31
CA TRP A 603 -17.47 -9.14 -25.44
C TRP A 603 -18.65 -8.17 -25.34
N GLN A 604 -18.38 -6.88 -25.10
CA GLN A 604 -19.41 -5.86 -24.98
C GLN A 604 -20.18 -5.66 -26.29
N VAL A 605 -19.49 -5.55 -27.42
CA VAL A 605 -20.13 -5.40 -28.73
C VAL A 605 -21.00 -6.60 -29.03
N ALA A 606 -20.50 -7.83 -28.87
CA ALA A 606 -21.28 -9.04 -29.12
C ALA A 606 -22.54 -9.10 -28.25
N ALA A 607 -22.43 -8.78 -26.95
CA ALA A 607 -23.58 -8.74 -26.05
C ALA A 607 -24.60 -7.66 -26.47
N GLN A 608 -24.15 -6.47 -26.87
CA GLN A 608 -25.03 -5.39 -27.34
C GLN A 608 -25.70 -5.71 -28.69
N GLU A 609 -25.00 -6.36 -29.62
CA GLU A 609 -25.58 -6.82 -30.89
C GLU A 609 -26.74 -7.80 -30.65
N ALA A 610 -26.60 -8.72 -29.69
CA ALA A 610 -27.66 -9.65 -29.32
C ALA A 610 -28.89 -8.99 -28.66
N LEU A 611 -28.74 -7.77 -28.15
CA LEU A 611 -29.83 -6.97 -27.57
C LEU A 611 -30.54 -6.08 -28.60
N ARG A 612 -30.04 -5.98 -29.83
CA ARG A 612 -30.65 -5.14 -30.86
C ARG A 612 -32.03 -5.64 -31.28
N PRO A 613 -32.98 -4.74 -31.61
CA PRO A 613 -34.26 -5.14 -32.18
C PRO A 613 -34.08 -5.97 -33.45
N GLY A 614 -34.61 -7.20 -33.45
CA GLY A 614 -34.50 -8.13 -34.58
C GLY A 614 -33.23 -8.99 -34.59
N ALA A 615 -32.42 -8.96 -33.53
CA ALA A 615 -31.29 -9.87 -33.37
C ALA A 615 -31.74 -11.33 -33.43
N THR A 616 -31.05 -12.13 -34.24
CA THR A 616 -31.31 -13.57 -34.40
C THR A 616 -30.34 -14.44 -33.60
N GLN A 617 -29.15 -13.91 -33.30
CA GLN A 617 -28.17 -14.52 -32.41
C GLN A 617 -28.46 -14.10 -30.96
N GLN A 618 -28.35 -15.02 -30.02
CA GLN A 618 -28.60 -14.76 -28.60
C GLN A 618 -27.29 -14.82 -27.82
N PHE A 619 -27.09 -13.86 -26.92
CA PHE A 619 -25.99 -13.87 -25.95
C PHE A 619 -26.53 -14.35 -24.60
N VAL A 620 -26.41 -15.64 -24.33
CA VAL A 620 -27.05 -16.31 -23.19
C VAL A 620 -26.03 -16.53 -22.08
N ARG A 621 -26.38 -16.12 -20.86
CA ARG A 621 -25.59 -16.39 -19.65
C ARG A 621 -25.99 -17.74 -19.08
N ARG A 622 -25.02 -18.63 -18.82
CA ARG A 622 -25.26 -19.87 -18.06
C ARG A 622 -25.61 -19.53 -16.59
N SER A 623 -26.23 -20.49 -15.90
CA SER A 623 -26.61 -20.37 -14.49
C SER A 623 -25.74 -21.29 -13.63
N PRO A 624 -25.21 -20.82 -12.48
CA PRO A 624 -25.29 -19.44 -12.00
C PRO A 624 -24.52 -18.47 -12.93
N ALA A 625 -24.93 -17.20 -12.96
CA ALA A 625 -24.22 -16.20 -13.74
C ALA A 625 -22.84 -15.91 -13.12
N VAL A 626 -21.80 -15.83 -13.94
CA VAL A 626 -20.41 -15.61 -13.50
C VAL A 626 -19.75 -14.49 -14.28
N TRP A 627 -18.80 -13.79 -13.65
CA TRP A 627 -17.91 -12.87 -14.36
C TRP A 627 -17.18 -13.61 -15.48
N ASN A 628 -16.92 -12.93 -16.60
CA ASN A 628 -16.18 -13.51 -17.72
C ASN A 628 -14.77 -12.91 -17.77
N LEU A 629 -13.74 -13.77 -17.75
CA LEU A 629 -12.38 -13.39 -18.13
C LEU A 629 -12.36 -12.91 -19.58
N THR A 630 -11.54 -11.90 -19.84
CA THR A 630 -11.32 -11.34 -21.17
C THR A 630 -9.82 -11.29 -21.47
N GLU A 631 -9.46 -11.18 -22.75
CA GLU A 631 -8.07 -11.09 -23.22
C GLU A 631 -7.48 -9.69 -22.98
N SER A 632 -7.47 -9.26 -21.71
CA SER A 632 -7.21 -7.89 -21.30
C SER A 632 -6.18 -7.79 -20.17
N GLU A 633 -5.20 -8.68 -20.16
CA GLU A 633 -4.13 -8.61 -19.16
C GLU A 633 -3.33 -7.31 -19.33
N HIS A 634 -3.21 -6.54 -18.26
CA HIS A 634 -2.39 -5.35 -18.22
C HIS A 634 -1.37 -5.45 -17.10
N SER A 635 -0.22 -4.80 -17.30
CA SER A 635 0.79 -4.58 -16.26
C SER A 635 1.36 -3.18 -16.38
N ASP A 636 1.63 -2.54 -15.24
CA ASP A 636 2.44 -1.31 -15.13
C ASP A 636 3.87 -1.61 -14.61
N GLY A 637 4.25 -2.89 -14.57
CA GLY A 637 5.48 -3.43 -14.01
C GLY A 637 5.49 -3.55 -12.49
N ARG A 638 4.36 -3.29 -11.82
CA ARG A 638 4.17 -3.42 -10.37
C ARG A 638 2.86 -4.11 -10.02
N SER A 639 1.81 -3.91 -10.81
CA SER A 639 0.49 -4.49 -10.62
C SER A 639 -0.01 -5.10 -11.92
N ARG A 640 -0.64 -6.27 -11.80
CA ARG A 640 -1.21 -7.00 -12.93
C ARG A 640 -2.72 -7.18 -12.76
N PHE A 641 -3.49 -6.95 -13.82
CA PHE A 641 -4.96 -7.00 -13.76
C PHE A 641 -5.62 -7.35 -15.10
N VAL A 642 -6.90 -7.72 -15.05
CA VAL A 642 -7.80 -7.90 -16.21
C VAL A 642 -9.10 -7.12 -16.02
N MET A 643 -9.87 -6.97 -17.09
CA MET A 643 -11.22 -6.43 -17.09
C MET A 643 -12.22 -7.58 -17.17
N LEU A 644 -13.05 -7.71 -16.15
CA LEU A 644 -14.13 -8.70 -16.12
C LEU A 644 -15.42 -8.10 -16.69
N LYS A 645 -16.20 -8.93 -17.38
CA LYS A 645 -17.50 -8.56 -17.97
C LYS A 645 -18.66 -9.43 -17.50
N GLY A 646 -19.86 -8.83 -17.51
CA GLY A 646 -21.14 -9.53 -17.30
C GLY A 646 -21.63 -9.64 -15.85
N GLY A 647 -20.79 -9.42 -14.83
CA GLY A 647 -21.24 -9.60 -13.44
C GLY A 647 -21.43 -11.06 -13.04
N MET A 648 -21.83 -11.27 -11.79
CA MET A 648 -22.05 -12.61 -11.20
C MET A 648 -23.35 -12.65 -10.40
N GLU A 649 -23.98 -13.82 -10.26
CA GLU A 649 -25.19 -13.98 -9.45
C GLU A 649 -24.90 -13.85 -7.94
N TYR A 650 -23.68 -14.21 -7.54
CA TYR A 650 -23.20 -13.99 -6.18
C TYR A 650 -23.10 -12.50 -5.85
N GLN A 651 -23.57 -12.12 -4.68
CA GLN A 651 -23.44 -10.77 -4.17
C GLN A 651 -23.29 -10.82 -2.65
N ILE A 652 -22.25 -10.15 -2.16
CA ILE A 652 -22.05 -9.92 -0.74
C ILE A 652 -22.43 -8.48 -0.45
N GLY A 653 -23.44 -8.32 0.40
CA GLY A 653 -23.82 -7.02 0.95
C GLY A 653 -24.20 -5.95 -0.06
N GLU A 654 -24.35 -4.74 0.49
CA GLU A 654 -24.58 -3.51 -0.26
C GLU A 654 -23.42 -2.52 -0.11
N THR A 655 -22.43 -2.83 0.73
CA THR A 655 -21.26 -1.99 0.95
C THR A 655 -20.36 -1.97 -0.28
N GLU A 656 -19.83 -0.78 -0.56
CA GLU A 656 -18.92 -0.51 -1.68
C GLU A 656 -17.50 -1.09 -1.50
N TRP A 657 -17.16 -1.57 -0.30
CA TRP A 657 -15.85 -2.15 0.01
C TRP A 657 -15.61 -3.53 -0.64
N TYR A 658 -16.66 -4.33 -0.85
CA TYR A 658 -16.52 -5.62 -1.54
C TYR A 658 -16.43 -5.43 -3.05
N PHE A 659 -15.80 -6.39 -3.73
CA PHE A 659 -15.76 -6.47 -5.18
C PHE A 659 -17.19 -6.43 -5.76
N ASP A 660 -17.33 -5.82 -6.94
CA ASP A 660 -18.66 -5.63 -7.53
C ASP A 660 -19.34 -6.98 -7.82
N GLY A 661 -20.41 -7.27 -7.06
CA GLY A 661 -21.31 -8.40 -7.29
C GLY A 661 -22.50 -8.06 -8.17
N GLY A 662 -23.42 -9.03 -8.31
CA GLY A 662 -24.64 -8.88 -9.10
C GLY A 662 -24.41 -8.98 -10.61
N VAL A 663 -25.42 -9.44 -11.35
CA VAL A 663 -25.40 -9.51 -12.82
C VAL A 663 -25.36 -8.08 -13.36
N ARG A 664 -24.49 -7.84 -14.35
CA ARG A 664 -24.25 -6.50 -14.91
C ARG A 664 -24.61 -6.41 -16.38
N GLU A 665 -25.04 -5.22 -16.78
CA GLU A 665 -25.26 -4.86 -18.18
C GLU A 665 -23.96 -4.90 -18.99
N PRO A 666 -24.05 -5.04 -20.33
CA PRO A 666 -22.86 -5.20 -21.16
C PRO A 666 -21.83 -4.09 -21.08
N GLU A 667 -22.24 -2.87 -20.75
CA GLU A 667 -21.37 -1.70 -20.63
C GLU A 667 -20.51 -1.75 -19.36
N PHE A 668 -20.89 -2.52 -18.35
CA PHE A 668 -20.16 -2.53 -17.08
C PHE A 668 -18.88 -3.36 -17.18
N SER A 669 -17.78 -2.82 -16.66
CA SER A 669 -16.48 -3.49 -16.55
C SER A 669 -15.96 -3.38 -15.12
N ALA A 670 -15.39 -4.47 -14.62
CA ALA A 670 -14.74 -4.49 -13.30
C ALA A 670 -13.24 -4.80 -13.47
N LYS A 671 -12.38 -3.94 -12.92
CA LYS A 671 -10.93 -4.19 -12.85
C LYS A 671 -10.66 -5.23 -11.78
N PHE A 672 -10.17 -6.39 -12.18
CA PHE A 672 -9.78 -7.48 -11.28
C PHE A 672 -8.26 -7.59 -11.23
N LEU A 673 -7.67 -7.26 -10.08
CA LEU A 673 -6.26 -7.52 -9.83
C LEU A 673 -6.04 -9.02 -9.83
N LEU A 674 -4.90 -9.49 -10.34
CA LEU A 674 -4.60 -10.92 -10.48
C LEU A 674 -3.73 -11.41 -9.31
N PRO A 675 -4.27 -12.20 -8.36
CA PRO A 675 -3.48 -12.92 -7.39
C PRO A 675 -2.60 -14.01 -8.00
N GLY A 676 -1.46 -14.25 -7.36
CA GLY A 676 -0.58 -15.38 -7.62
C GLY A 676 -1.09 -16.71 -7.07
N PHE A 677 -0.29 -17.78 -7.25
CA PHE A 677 -0.52 -19.11 -6.70
C PHE A 677 -1.94 -19.67 -6.89
N GLY A 678 -2.57 -19.40 -8.05
CA GLY A 678 -3.91 -19.90 -8.33
C GLY A 678 -5.04 -19.21 -7.53
N LEU A 679 -4.74 -18.21 -6.70
CA LEU A 679 -5.75 -17.48 -5.91
C LEU A 679 -6.68 -16.60 -6.75
N ALA A 680 -6.33 -16.36 -8.02
CA ALA A 680 -7.22 -15.77 -9.02
C ALA A 680 -8.40 -16.69 -9.41
N ARG A 681 -8.32 -18.01 -9.11
CA ARG A 681 -9.39 -18.98 -9.39
C ARG A 681 -10.54 -18.81 -8.40
N SER A 682 -11.63 -18.24 -8.90
CA SER A 682 -12.85 -17.95 -8.15
C SER A 682 -14.00 -18.85 -8.58
N ALA A 683 -14.91 -19.14 -7.66
CA ALA A 683 -16.18 -19.83 -7.92
C ALA A 683 -17.11 -19.03 -8.85
N ASN A 684 -16.87 -17.72 -9.01
CA ASN A 684 -17.75 -16.79 -9.74
C ASN A 684 -17.09 -16.18 -10.97
N ILE A 685 -15.99 -16.77 -11.45
CA ILE A 685 -15.31 -16.36 -12.68
C ILE A 685 -15.27 -17.55 -13.65
N GLY A 686 -15.86 -17.36 -14.83
CA GLY A 686 -15.77 -18.24 -15.99
C GLY A 686 -15.27 -17.47 -17.22
N PHE A 687 -15.53 -17.98 -18.42
CA PHE A 687 -15.07 -17.33 -19.65
C PHE A 687 -15.83 -17.82 -20.90
N ARG A 688 -15.56 -17.15 -22.02
CA ARG A 688 -16.05 -17.47 -23.38
C ARG A 688 -14.89 -17.49 -24.35
N CYS A 689 -15.05 -18.18 -25.47
CA CYS A 689 -14.11 -18.09 -26.58
C CYS A 689 -14.55 -17.07 -27.63
N ALA A 690 -13.59 -16.65 -28.45
CA ALA A 690 -13.79 -15.83 -29.63
C ALA A 690 -12.94 -16.38 -30.78
N TRP A 691 -13.47 -16.26 -32.00
CA TRP A 691 -12.83 -16.66 -33.24
C TRP A 691 -12.90 -15.53 -34.26
N ASP A 692 -11.77 -15.26 -34.89
CA ASP A 692 -11.68 -14.31 -36.00
C ASP A 692 -12.14 -14.99 -37.30
N ASP A 693 -12.76 -14.26 -38.23
CA ASP A 693 -13.28 -14.82 -39.51
C ASP A 693 -12.20 -15.30 -40.52
N GLN A 694 -10.94 -15.47 -40.09
CA GLN A 694 -9.85 -16.08 -40.85
C GLN A 694 -9.29 -17.29 -40.07
N PRO A 695 -8.85 -18.36 -40.75
CA PRO A 695 -8.26 -19.53 -40.08
C PRO A 695 -7.03 -19.12 -39.27
N PHE A 696 -6.90 -19.68 -38.07
CA PHE A 696 -5.78 -19.49 -37.15
C PHE A 696 -4.43 -19.71 -37.87
N GLN A 697 -3.76 -18.64 -38.26
CA GLN A 697 -2.36 -18.71 -38.69
C GLN A 697 -1.52 -18.58 -37.43
N GLY A 698 -1.09 -19.72 -36.89
CA GLY A 698 -0.10 -19.74 -35.81
C GLY A 698 1.06 -18.82 -36.17
N VAL A 699 1.33 -17.83 -35.30
CA VAL A 699 2.34 -16.82 -35.54
C VAL A 699 3.71 -17.50 -35.65
N ASN A 700 4.25 -17.58 -36.87
CA ASN A 700 5.65 -17.92 -37.06
C ASN A 700 6.51 -16.71 -36.71
N LYS A 701 7.15 -16.80 -35.53
CA LYS A 701 8.35 -16.12 -35.01
C LYS A 701 8.60 -14.65 -35.34
#